data_AF-A0AAD8A517-F1
#
_entry.id   AF-A0AAD8A517-F1
#
_cell.length_a   1.000
_cell.length_b   1.000
_cell.length_c   1.000
_cell.angle_alpha   90.00
_cell.angle_beta   90.00
_cell.angle_gamma   90.00
#
_symmetry.space_group_name_H-M   'P 1'
#
loop_
_entity.id
_entity.type
_entity.pdbx_description
1 polymer ?
#
loop_
_entity_poly.entity_id
_entity_poly.type
_entity_poly.pdbx_seq_one_letter_code
_entity_poly.pdbx_strand_id
1 'polypeptide(L)'
;MSESVPDSVKKCIAILKAADSDTEKFAALFMVTKLVKGKDCTTLSKKLLFEAIGFKFLKRLLLSPDVPADCPPLVYKSVALSILSSFCSDPALATHPEMLANIPVFLDIVKQADDDDLDDNLIVVSEAYECLQNIAAHDPGQKALLQVGGIEKMCEIYAQQSFQTDEALNILVTLAERFGPTAWDINPKPFHIIVNKIALDFETDHSERKFDLCSTLHALLSSCRRNVVVATASDALWPTSIYKGLTDILTSKLGKQQRDPALKLAAIMLELLGVEWCLQDEENPRKFFLLLIQLSSVEVRMQLEDRNFKQIMQNADLVSAVFVILELSIAYIANDTLDLEQKEKQLLYTSLKNSFAAVIGVLTKVSNEFTKNPNSLDARDKMFVCAMVRVLSAWLAQETSAMRNAVYALLPFMLTLANETFYAYRSQRLAEKRQGGETMETDAVSQGDILRLMLPALCHLAVEEKARKILIEAKEDEVLYECLAYHWSIVHYKKPLVPKSERGKVKKEPEPDLDPKLLEDMKDSRAAMISICNIFMNITVLEAKMVEESALFATLLKFIFNNVPELKNTQDNLVLHGNLAVLGLLLLKQQAKKVKKNDFTICRYIQTTIRFLWDAYNVDESTNSATLVVAMTYKKYWFELMELWFLGMQTMSAVLALVPWISEFAIESGWAEGIIDMLHKVKSGSLPANTKSAYEDFLCHLVEANNSVTTVLKEHDALTVCRNHRFMELGKRLFGD
;
A
#
# COMPACT_ATOMS: atom_id res chain seq x y z
N MET A 1 18.13 -48.04 1.00
CA MET A 1 17.50 -49.38 1.05
C MET A 1 16.28 -49.30 0.14
N SER A 2 16.22 -50.09 -0.94
CA SER A 2 15.09 -50.10 -1.87
C SER A 2 13.84 -50.65 -1.16
N GLU A 3 12.74 -49.90 -1.14
CA GLU A 3 11.48 -50.35 -0.56
C GLU A 3 11.00 -51.64 -1.24
N SER A 4 11.08 -52.77 -0.54
CA SER A 4 10.59 -54.05 -1.05
C SER A 4 9.06 -54.11 -0.93
N VAL A 5 8.37 -54.33 -2.05
CA VAL A 5 6.91 -54.50 -2.08
C VAL A 5 6.51 -55.78 -1.33
N PRO A 6 5.57 -55.73 -0.36
CA PRO A 6 5.11 -56.91 0.37
C PRO A 6 4.51 -57.99 -0.55
N ASP A 7 4.71 -59.26 -0.22
CA ASP A 7 4.20 -60.37 -1.05
C ASP A 7 2.67 -60.42 -1.09
N SER A 8 1.99 -59.94 -0.05
CA SER A 8 0.54 -59.76 -0.02
C SER A 8 0.05 -58.77 -1.10
N VAL A 9 0.80 -57.69 -1.31
CA VAL A 9 0.54 -56.69 -2.36
C VAL A 9 0.79 -57.28 -3.75
N LYS A 10 1.90 -58.01 -3.94
CA LYS A 10 2.19 -58.69 -5.23
C LYS A 10 1.11 -59.69 -5.61
N LYS A 11 0.61 -60.48 -4.65
CA LYS A 11 -0.50 -61.42 -4.86
C LYS A 11 -1.79 -60.69 -5.25
N CYS A 12 -2.12 -59.60 -4.57
CA CYS A 12 -3.31 -58.79 -4.90
C CYS A 12 -3.21 -58.18 -6.31
N ILE A 13 -2.04 -57.66 -6.70
CA ILE A 13 -1.79 -57.17 -8.06
C ILE A 13 -1.97 -58.27 -9.11
N ALA A 14 -1.47 -59.48 -8.84
CA ALA A 14 -1.63 -60.60 -9.76
C ALA A 14 -3.11 -60.98 -9.95
N ILE A 15 -3.90 -60.97 -8.88
CA ILE A 15 -5.35 -61.22 -8.93
C ILE A 15 -6.06 -60.12 -9.75
N LEU A 16 -5.75 -58.85 -9.49
CA LEU A 16 -6.34 -57.71 -10.21
C LEU A 16 -6.04 -57.73 -11.72
N LYS A 17 -4.83 -58.14 -12.10
CA LYS A 17 -4.40 -58.26 -13.50
C LYS A 17 -4.96 -59.50 -14.21
N ALA A 18 -5.25 -60.57 -13.48
CA ALA A 18 -5.79 -61.82 -14.01
C ALA A 18 -7.33 -61.84 -14.06
N ALA A 19 -8.01 -60.85 -13.48
CA ALA A 19 -9.47 -60.76 -13.48
C ALA A 19 -10.02 -60.41 -14.88
N ASP A 20 -10.92 -61.25 -15.39
CA ASP A 20 -11.51 -61.15 -16.74
C ASP A 20 -12.84 -60.38 -16.74
N SER A 21 -13.42 -60.13 -15.56
CA SER A 21 -14.67 -59.37 -15.39
C SER A 21 -14.59 -58.28 -14.32
N ASP A 22 -15.46 -57.26 -14.44
CA ASP A 22 -15.59 -56.19 -13.44
C ASP A 22 -16.05 -56.73 -12.07
N THR A 23 -16.80 -57.84 -12.04
CA THR A 23 -17.21 -58.53 -10.81
C THR A 23 -16.04 -59.18 -10.07
N GLU A 24 -15.12 -59.83 -10.79
CA GLU A 24 -13.90 -60.41 -10.22
C GLU A 24 -12.96 -59.31 -9.70
N LYS A 25 -12.84 -58.21 -10.45
CA LYS A 25 -12.07 -57.03 -10.00
C LYS A 25 -12.69 -56.40 -8.75
N PHE A 26 -14.01 -56.28 -8.69
CA PHE A 26 -14.71 -55.75 -7.52
C PHE A 26 -14.49 -56.62 -6.28
N ALA A 27 -14.53 -57.95 -6.39
CA ALA A 27 -14.21 -58.84 -5.27
C ALA A 27 -12.76 -58.64 -4.76
N ALA A 28 -11.80 -58.42 -5.66
CA ALA A 28 -10.42 -58.13 -5.30
C ALA A 28 -10.24 -56.77 -4.58
N LEU A 29 -11.14 -55.80 -4.78
CA LEU A 29 -11.09 -54.50 -4.11
C LEU A 29 -11.23 -54.59 -2.59
N PHE A 30 -11.93 -55.58 -2.05
CA PHE A 30 -11.98 -55.80 -0.58
C PHE A 30 -10.62 -56.19 0.00
N MET A 31 -9.78 -56.87 -0.79
CA MET A 31 -8.38 -57.11 -0.38
C MET A 31 -7.57 -55.82 -0.46
N VAL A 32 -7.80 -54.98 -1.47
CA VAL A 32 -7.14 -53.67 -1.63
C VAL A 32 -7.45 -52.78 -0.43
N THR A 33 -8.72 -52.58 -0.07
CA THR A 33 -9.10 -51.71 1.06
C THR A 33 -8.44 -52.12 2.38
N LYS A 34 -8.21 -53.43 2.59
CA LYS A 34 -7.47 -53.95 3.75
C LYS A 34 -5.96 -53.73 3.65
N LEU A 35 -5.38 -53.89 2.46
CA LEU A 35 -3.93 -53.77 2.24
C LEU A 35 -3.48 -52.31 2.29
N VAL A 36 -4.24 -51.38 1.70
CA VAL A 36 -3.85 -49.96 1.63
C VAL A 36 -3.92 -49.30 3.01
N LYS A 37 -4.81 -49.77 3.90
CA LYS A 37 -4.89 -49.35 5.32
C LYS A 37 -3.86 -50.06 6.23
N GLY A 38 -3.05 -50.98 5.69
CA GLY A 38 -2.04 -51.72 6.45
C GLY A 38 -0.74 -50.94 6.64
N LYS A 39 -0.09 -51.12 7.81
CA LYS A 39 1.17 -50.42 8.17
C LYS A 39 2.34 -50.71 7.21
N ASP A 40 2.28 -51.82 6.48
CA ASP A 40 3.34 -52.26 5.56
C ASP A 40 3.13 -51.78 4.12
N CYS A 41 2.08 -50.98 3.85
CA CYS A 41 1.80 -50.48 2.50
C CYS A 41 2.62 -49.21 2.20
N THR A 42 3.74 -49.37 1.48
CA THR A 42 4.60 -48.26 1.06
C THR A 42 3.98 -47.45 -0.09
N THR A 43 4.50 -46.25 -0.36
CA THR A 43 4.15 -45.42 -1.53
C THR A 43 4.25 -46.20 -2.84
N LEU A 44 5.34 -46.98 -3.01
CA LEU A 44 5.51 -47.85 -4.17
C LEU A 44 4.41 -48.92 -4.26
N SER A 45 3.99 -49.48 -3.12
CA SER A 45 2.92 -50.47 -3.05
C SER A 45 1.57 -49.88 -3.45
N LYS A 46 1.25 -48.67 -2.96
CA LYS A 46 0.02 -47.94 -3.32
C LYS A 46 -0.02 -47.62 -4.81
N LYS A 47 1.09 -47.14 -5.39
CA LYS A 47 1.19 -46.84 -6.82
C LYS A 47 0.95 -48.07 -7.69
N LEU A 48 1.60 -49.19 -7.38
CA LEU A 48 1.43 -50.43 -8.14
C LEU A 48 0.02 -51.01 -8.01
N LEU A 49 -0.64 -50.87 -6.85
CA LEU A 49 -2.04 -51.23 -6.68
C LEU A 49 -2.97 -50.33 -7.50
N PHE A 50 -2.75 -49.01 -7.46
CA PHE A 50 -3.52 -48.04 -8.25
C PHE A 50 -3.47 -48.36 -9.76
N GLU A 51 -2.27 -48.62 -10.29
CA GLU A 51 -2.06 -49.02 -11.68
C GLU A 51 -2.72 -50.38 -12.01
N ALA A 52 -2.67 -51.34 -11.08
CA ALA A 52 -3.22 -52.68 -11.30
C ALA A 52 -4.76 -52.73 -11.29
N ILE A 53 -5.41 -51.88 -10.49
CA ILE A 53 -6.88 -51.77 -10.45
C ILE A 53 -7.39 -51.20 -11.78
N GLY A 54 -6.68 -50.20 -12.30
CA GLY A 54 -7.02 -49.52 -13.55
C GLY A 54 -8.08 -48.44 -13.35
N PHE A 55 -7.74 -47.22 -13.75
CA PHE A 55 -8.55 -46.04 -13.52
C PHE A 55 -9.95 -46.08 -14.13
N LYS A 56 -10.07 -46.61 -15.36
CA LYS A 56 -11.36 -46.74 -16.05
C LYS A 56 -12.36 -47.58 -15.26
N PHE A 57 -11.89 -48.56 -14.49
CA PHE A 57 -12.74 -49.40 -13.66
C PHE A 57 -13.25 -48.65 -12.43
N LEU A 58 -12.37 -47.93 -11.70
CA LEU A 58 -12.79 -47.10 -10.56
C LEU A 58 -13.79 -46.00 -10.98
N LYS A 59 -13.57 -45.36 -12.13
CA LYS A 59 -14.50 -44.35 -12.65
C LYS A 59 -15.87 -44.94 -13.00
N ARG A 60 -15.92 -46.16 -13.55
CA ARG A 60 -17.20 -46.87 -13.77
C ARG A 60 -17.90 -47.17 -12.45
N LEU A 61 -17.20 -47.66 -11.44
CA LEU A 61 -17.79 -47.92 -10.11
C LEU A 61 -18.36 -46.66 -9.46
N LEU A 62 -17.68 -45.51 -9.58
CA LEU A 62 -18.17 -44.24 -9.05
C LEU A 62 -19.44 -43.72 -9.74
N LEU A 63 -19.57 -43.96 -11.05
CA LEU A 63 -20.64 -43.40 -11.86
C LEU A 63 -21.79 -44.37 -12.14
N SER A 64 -21.64 -45.65 -11.83
CA SER A 64 -22.66 -46.67 -12.11
C SER A 64 -23.85 -46.53 -11.15
N PRO A 65 -25.07 -46.30 -11.67
CA PRO A 65 -26.29 -46.40 -10.86
C PRO A 65 -26.77 -47.85 -10.73
N ASP A 66 -26.34 -48.74 -11.64
CA ASP A 66 -26.78 -50.14 -11.69
C ASP A 66 -25.90 -51.00 -10.78
N VAL A 67 -26.47 -51.39 -9.64
CA VAL A 67 -25.94 -52.42 -8.74
C VAL A 67 -26.79 -53.68 -8.83
N PRO A 68 -26.25 -54.88 -8.55
CA PRO A 68 -27.03 -56.11 -8.47
C PRO A 68 -28.22 -55.96 -7.50
N ALA A 69 -29.34 -56.65 -7.76
CA ALA A 69 -30.59 -56.51 -7.00
C ALA A 69 -30.46 -56.74 -5.48
N ASP A 70 -29.44 -57.48 -5.04
CA ASP A 70 -29.13 -57.77 -3.62
C ASP A 70 -28.06 -56.84 -3.01
N CYS A 71 -27.59 -55.82 -3.75
CA CYS A 71 -26.57 -54.86 -3.31
C CYS A 71 -27.18 -53.47 -3.10
N PRO A 72 -26.86 -52.77 -1.99
CA PRO A 72 -27.31 -51.40 -1.80
C PRO A 72 -26.82 -50.44 -2.92
N PRO A 73 -27.63 -49.45 -3.35
CA PRO A 73 -27.35 -48.55 -4.49
C PRO A 73 -26.00 -47.82 -4.44
N LEU A 74 -25.41 -47.66 -3.25
CA LEU A 74 -24.20 -46.87 -3.02
C LEU A 74 -22.94 -47.70 -2.74
N VAL A 75 -23.03 -49.04 -2.71
CA VAL A 75 -21.87 -49.89 -2.34
C VAL A 75 -20.70 -49.72 -3.32
N TYR A 76 -20.98 -49.63 -4.63
CA TYR A 76 -19.93 -49.41 -5.63
C TYR A 76 -19.25 -48.06 -5.46
N LYS A 77 -20.02 -47.01 -5.17
CA LYS A 77 -19.50 -45.66 -4.90
C LYS A 77 -18.64 -45.64 -3.62
N SER A 78 -19.15 -46.19 -2.52
CA SER A 78 -18.44 -46.23 -1.23
C SER A 78 -17.13 -47.01 -1.31
N VAL A 79 -17.11 -48.20 -1.94
CA VAL A 79 -15.86 -48.96 -2.09
C VAL A 79 -14.85 -48.22 -2.98
N ALA A 80 -15.31 -47.60 -4.06
CA ALA A 80 -14.44 -46.83 -4.94
C ALA A 80 -13.85 -45.60 -4.24
N LEU A 81 -14.66 -44.86 -3.48
CA LEU A 81 -14.20 -43.69 -2.71
C LEU A 81 -13.24 -44.07 -1.58
N SER A 82 -13.52 -45.13 -0.82
CA SER A 82 -12.62 -45.57 0.26
C SER A 82 -11.23 -45.95 -0.25
N ILE A 83 -11.15 -46.46 -1.48
CA ILE A 83 -9.88 -46.75 -2.15
C ILE A 83 -9.22 -45.46 -2.63
N LEU A 84 -9.98 -44.57 -3.27
CA LEU A 84 -9.48 -43.31 -3.80
C LEU A 84 -8.98 -42.39 -2.69
N SER A 85 -9.70 -42.25 -1.58
CA SER A 85 -9.29 -41.41 -0.44
C SER A 85 -8.02 -41.96 0.20
N SER A 86 -7.92 -43.29 0.33
CA SER A 86 -6.71 -43.95 0.82
C SER A 86 -5.50 -43.78 -0.11
N PHE A 87 -5.71 -43.70 -1.43
CA PHE A 87 -4.65 -43.35 -2.38
C PHE A 87 -4.32 -41.86 -2.36
N CYS A 88 -5.30 -40.97 -2.24
CA CYS A 88 -5.10 -39.52 -2.12
C CYS A 88 -4.24 -39.14 -0.91
N SER A 89 -4.21 -39.94 0.15
CA SER A 89 -3.26 -39.72 1.26
C SER A 89 -1.77 -39.78 0.85
N ASP A 90 -1.44 -40.31 -0.33
CA ASP A 90 -0.10 -40.30 -0.90
C ASP A 90 0.06 -39.13 -1.91
N PRO A 91 1.04 -38.21 -1.69
CA PRO A 91 1.21 -37.04 -2.55
C PRO A 91 1.40 -37.33 -4.04
N ALA A 92 2.04 -38.46 -4.39
CA ALA A 92 2.27 -38.83 -5.79
C ALA A 92 0.99 -39.29 -6.50
N LEU A 93 0.03 -39.81 -5.73
CA LEU A 93 -1.25 -40.28 -6.24
C LEU A 93 -2.32 -39.18 -6.21
N ALA A 94 -2.32 -38.32 -5.19
CA ALA A 94 -3.18 -37.13 -5.13
C ALA A 94 -2.98 -36.20 -6.35
N THR A 95 -1.74 -36.12 -6.84
CA THR A 95 -1.36 -35.29 -8.00
C THR A 95 -1.36 -36.05 -9.33
N HIS A 96 -1.76 -37.32 -9.33
CA HIS A 96 -1.78 -38.13 -10.55
C HIS A 96 -2.85 -37.63 -11.53
N PRO A 97 -2.58 -37.49 -12.84
CA PRO A 97 -3.52 -36.92 -13.81
C PRO A 97 -4.90 -37.59 -13.82
N GLU A 98 -4.91 -38.90 -13.64
CA GLU A 98 -6.16 -39.65 -13.56
C GLU A 98 -6.95 -39.33 -12.28
N MET A 99 -6.29 -39.16 -11.12
CA MET A 99 -6.97 -38.72 -9.90
C MET A 99 -7.60 -37.33 -10.07
N LEU A 100 -6.84 -36.39 -10.64
CA LEU A 100 -7.31 -35.03 -10.89
C LEU A 100 -8.52 -35.00 -11.86
N ALA A 101 -8.59 -35.94 -12.80
CA ALA A 101 -9.72 -36.05 -13.72
C ALA A 101 -11.06 -36.43 -13.05
N ASN A 102 -11.04 -36.87 -11.78
CA ASN A 102 -12.24 -37.17 -10.99
C ASN A 102 -12.68 -36.03 -10.08
N ILE A 103 -11.96 -34.91 -10.01
CA ILE A 103 -12.36 -33.75 -9.19
C ILE A 103 -13.82 -33.35 -9.42
N PRO A 104 -14.34 -33.25 -10.67
CA PRO A 104 -15.75 -32.92 -10.89
C PRO A 104 -16.71 -33.89 -10.21
N VAL A 105 -16.39 -35.19 -10.21
CA VAL A 105 -17.21 -36.24 -9.57
C VAL A 105 -17.24 -36.05 -8.06
N PHE A 106 -16.08 -35.78 -7.44
CA PHE A 106 -16.02 -35.52 -6.00
C PHE A 106 -16.81 -34.26 -5.62
N LEU A 107 -16.71 -33.19 -6.42
CA LEU A 107 -17.45 -31.95 -6.20
C LEU A 107 -18.96 -32.14 -6.33
N ASP A 108 -19.41 -32.95 -7.29
CA ASP A 108 -20.84 -33.23 -7.48
C ASP A 108 -21.39 -34.09 -6.32
N ILE A 109 -20.60 -35.03 -5.79
CA ILE A 109 -20.96 -35.83 -4.61
C ILE A 109 -21.16 -34.94 -3.37
N VAL A 110 -20.22 -34.03 -3.09
CA VAL A 110 -20.35 -33.13 -1.91
C VAL A 110 -21.46 -32.10 -2.08
N LYS A 111 -21.79 -31.71 -3.32
CA LYS A 111 -22.91 -30.80 -3.61
C LYS A 111 -24.28 -31.46 -3.41
N GLN A 112 -24.36 -32.79 -3.51
CA GLN A 112 -25.58 -33.57 -3.30
C GLN A 112 -25.70 -34.11 -1.88
N ALA A 113 -24.92 -33.57 -0.93
CA ALA A 113 -24.86 -34.11 0.43
C ALA A 113 -26.19 -34.09 1.19
N ASP A 114 -27.11 -33.18 0.82
CA ASP A 114 -28.43 -33.02 1.45
C ASP A 114 -29.57 -33.57 0.57
N ASP A 115 -29.27 -34.37 -0.46
CA ASP A 115 -30.28 -35.04 -1.27
C ASP A 115 -30.81 -36.27 -0.51
N ASP A 116 -32.14 -36.49 -0.50
CA ASP A 116 -32.80 -37.55 0.29
C ASP A 116 -32.24 -38.96 0.01
N ASP A 117 -31.62 -39.17 -1.16
CA ASP A 117 -30.97 -40.42 -1.60
C ASP A 117 -29.56 -40.66 -0.99
N LEU A 118 -28.93 -39.63 -0.42
CA LEU A 118 -27.57 -39.65 0.15
C LEU A 118 -27.54 -39.42 1.68
N ASP A 119 -28.66 -39.00 2.28
CA ASP A 119 -28.85 -38.84 3.73
C ASP A 119 -28.48 -40.12 4.53
N ASP A 120 -28.73 -41.29 3.95
CA ASP A 120 -28.41 -42.59 4.56
C ASP A 120 -26.92 -42.99 4.45
N ASN A 121 -26.04 -42.18 3.82
CA ASN A 121 -24.65 -42.57 3.55
C ASN A 121 -23.63 -41.41 3.56
N LEU A 122 -23.64 -40.60 4.62
CA LEU A 122 -22.66 -39.52 4.91
C LEU A 122 -21.18 -39.93 4.74
N ILE A 123 -20.87 -41.23 4.84
CA ILE A 123 -19.53 -41.78 4.59
C ILE A 123 -19.02 -41.44 3.18
N VAL A 124 -19.89 -41.50 2.17
CA VAL A 124 -19.57 -41.19 0.77
C VAL A 124 -19.18 -39.71 0.63
N VAL A 125 -19.90 -38.82 1.32
CA VAL A 125 -19.60 -37.38 1.34
C VAL A 125 -18.27 -37.12 2.05
N SER A 126 -18.05 -37.74 3.21
CA SER A 126 -16.79 -37.59 3.96
C SER A 126 -15.57 -38.10 3.19
N GLU A 127 -15.66 -39.25 2.51
CA GLU A 127 -14.56 -39.77 1.68
C GLU A 127 -14.30 -38.90 0.43
N ALA A 128 -15.34 -38.26 -0.12
CA ALA A 128 -15.18 -37.29 -1.20
C ALA A 128 -14.47 -36.01 -0.73
N TYR A 129 -14.82 -35.47 0.45
CA TYR A 129 -14.08 -34.37 1.06
C TYR A 129 -12.63 -34.74 1.36
N GLU A 130 -12.37 -35.93 1.89
CA GLU A 130 -11.00 -36.42 2.13
C GLU A 130 -10.18 -36.45 0.84
N CYS A 131 -10.76 -36.89 -0.28
CA CYS A 131 -10.11 -36.81 -1.59
C CYS A 131 -9.79 -35.36 -1.98
N LEU A 132 -10.78 -34.47 -1.90
CA LEU A 132 -10.64 -33.07 -2.29
C LEU A 132 -9.62 -32.31 -1.43
N GLN A 133 -9.58 -32.55 -0.12
CA GLN A 133 -8.61 -31.94 0.80
C GLN A 133 -7.18 -32.40 0.50
N ASN A 134 -6.98 -33.70 0.29
CA ASN A 134 -5.67 -34.24 -0.09
C ASN A 134 -5.20 -33.71 -1.45
N ILE A 135 -6.11 -33.54 -2.41
CA ILE A 135 -5.81 -32.90 -3.70
C ILE A 135 -5.45 -31.42 -3.50
N ALA A 136 -6.22 -30.68 -2.69
CA ALA A 136 -6.01 -29.26 -2.41
C ALA A 136 -4.72 -28.98 -1.62
N ALA A 137 -4.14 -29.98 -0.95
CA ALA A 137 -2.87 -29.87 -0.25
C ALA A 137 -1.65 -29.71 -1.19
N HIS A 138 -1.83 -29.86 -2.51
CA HIS A 138 -0.73 -29.86 -3.49
C HIS A 138 -1.00 -28.94 -4.69
N ASP A 139 0.04 -28.24 -5.17
CA ASP A 139 -0.07 -27.25 -6.26
C ASP A 139 -0.73 -27.77 -7.56
N PRO A 140 -0.41 -28.98 -8.07
CA PRO A 140 -1.11 -29.52 -9.25
C PRO A 140 -2.61 -29.71 -9.00
N GLY A 141 -2.98 -30.15 -7.79
CA GLY A 141 -4.36 -30.35 -7.39
C GLY A 141 -5.12 -29.04 -7.22
N GLN A 142 -4.50 -28.03 -6.61
CA GLN A 142 -5.04 -26.67 -6.49
C GLN A 142 -5.35 -26.07 -7.88
N LYS A 143 -4.43 -26.21 -8.84
CA LYS A 143 -4.64 -25.76 -10.22
C LYS A 143 -5.78 -26.49 -10.90
N ALA A 144 -5.87 -27.81 -10.74
CA ALA A 144 -6.94 -28.60 -11.31
C ALA A 144 -8.31 -28.25 -10.70
N LEU A 145 -8.38 -28.03 -9.39
CA LEU A 145 -9.58 -27.54 -8.68
C LEU A 145 -10.02 -26.17 -9.20
N LEU A 146 -9.08 -25.23 -9.39
CA LEU A 146 -9.41 -23.91 -9.93
C LEU A 146 -9.96 -24.00 -11.36
N GLN A 147 -9.36 -24.83 -12.21
CA GLN A 147 -9.77 -25.02 -13.62
C GLN A 147 -11.20 -25.54 -13.77
N VAL A 148 -11.69 -26.33 -12.80
CA VAL A 148 -13.06 -26.88 -12.82
C VAL A 148 -14.07 -26.04 -12.05
N GLY A 149 -13.73 -24.79 -11.69
CA GLY A 149 -14.63 -23.89 -10.97
C GLY A 149 -14.75 -24.20 -9.47
N GLY A 150 -13.70 -24.72 -8.84
CA GLY A 150 -13.71 -25.13 -7.43
C GLY A 150 -14.11 -24.00 -6.47
N ILE A 151 -13.71 -22.75 -6.72
CA ILE A 151 -14.11 -21.58 -5.90
C ILE A 151 -15.63 -21.41 -5.89
N GLU A 152 -16.25 -21.30 -7.08
CA GLU A 152 -17.69 -21.12 -7.24
C GLU A 152 -18.47 -22.27 -6.58
N LYS A 153 -18.06 -23.52 -6.86
CA LYS A 153 -18.70 -24.70 -6.30
C LYS A 153 -18.62 -24.75 -4.77
N MET A 154 -17.47 -24.42 -4.17
CA MET A 154 -17.35 -24.38 -2.70
C MET A 154 -18.17 -23.25 -2.07
N CYS A 155 -18.27 -22.09 -2.73
CA CYS A 155 -19.15 -21.01 -2.28
C CYS A 155 -20.63 -21.45 -2.30
N GLU A 156 -21.07 -22.16 -3.34
CA GLU A 156 -22.43 -22.69 -3.44
C GLU A 156 -22.72 -23.71 -2.32
N ILE A 157 -21.82 -24.68 -2.12
CA ILE A 157 -21.96 -25.73 -1.09
C ILE A 157 -22.05 -25.09 0.31
N TYR A 158 -21.17 -24.12 0.60
CA TYR A 158 -21.21 -23.41 1.88
C TYR A 158 -22.52 -22.62 2.05
N ALA A 159 -22.99 -21.96 0.99
CA ALA A 159 -24.23 -21.18 1.04
C ALA A 159 -25.49 -22.04 1.27
N GLN A 160 -25.47 -23.30 0.82
CA GLN A 160 -26.54 -24.28 1.04
C GLN A 160 -26.57 -24.84 2.47
N GLN A 161 -25.54 -24.59 3.29
CA GLN A 161 -25.39 -25.13 4.65
C GLN A 161 -25.41 -26.66 4.72
N SER A 162 -24.85 -27.31 3.70
CA SER A 162 -24.80 -28.77 3.59
C SER A 162 -23.96 -29.48 4.66
N PHE A 163 -24.07 -30.80 4.75
CA PHE A 163 -23.21 -31.60 5.62
C PHE A 163 -21.71 -31.29 5.37
N GLN A 164 -20.94 -31.11 6.45
CA GLN A 164 -19.48 -30.81 6.39
C GLN A 164 -19.12 -29.52 5.62
N THR A 165 -19.89 -28.44 5.86
CA THR A 165 -19.62 -27.12 5.23
C THR A 165 -18.27 -26.51 5.61
N ASP A 166 -17.71 -26.80 6.79
CA ASP A 166 -16.40 -26.28 7.19
C ASP A 166 -15.26 -26.89 6.35
N GLU A 167 -15.41 -28.12 5.85
CA GLU A 167 -14.50 -28.75 4.91
C GLU A 167 -14.49 -28.05 3.55
N ALA A 168 -15.67 -27.64 3.07
CA ALA A 168 -15.80 -26.81 1.87
C ALA A 168 -15.12 -25.44 2.05
N LEU A 169 -15.31 -24.82 3.22
CA LEU A 169 -14.68 -23.56 3.60
C LEU A 169 -13.16 -23.66 3.61
N ASN A 170 -12.59 -24.73 4.17
CA ASN A 170 -11.15 -24.97 4.22
C ASN A 170 -10.54 -25.11 2.82
N ILE A 171 -11.22 -25.80 1.90
CA ILE A 171 -10.78 -25.91 0.51
C ILE A 171 -10.87 -24.55 -0.20
N LEU A 172 -11.97 -23.81 0.01
CA LEU A 172 -12.14 -22.46 -0.53
C LEU A 172 -11.00 -21.54 -0.10
N VAL A 173 -10.69 -21.49 1.20
CA VAL A 173 -9.59 -20.68 1.76
C VAL A 173 -8.25 -21.10 1.16
N THR A 174 -7.96 -22.40 1.10
CA THR A 174 -6.71 -22.92 0.52
C THR A 174 -6.51 -22.45 -0.92
N LEU A 175 -7.56 -22.50 -1.74
CA LEU A 175 -7.51 -22.03 -3.13
C LEU A 175 -7.39 -20.51 -3.21
N ALA A 176 -8.17 -19.79 -2.40
CA ALA A 176 -8.18 -18.33 -2.39
C ALA A 176 -6.82 -17.74 -1.96
N GLU A 177 -6.19 -18.29 -0.91
CA GLU A 177 -4.84 -17.89 -0.47
C GLU A 177 -3.77 -18.19 -1.51
N ARG A 178 -3.89 -19.34 -2.20
CA ARG A 178 -2.93 -19.73 -3.23
C ARG A 178 -2.94 -18.81 -4.44
N PHE A 179 -4.14 -18.50 -4.94
CA PHE A 179 -4.32 -17.79 -6.22
C PHE A 179 -4.61 -16.30 -6.05
N GLY A 180 -4.85 -15.84 -4.81
CA GLY A 180 -5.08 -14.43 -4.50
C GLY A 180 -6.21 -13.82 -5.34
N PRO A 181 -6.05 -12.59 -5.85
CA PRO A 181 -7.07 -11.91 -6.66
C PRO A 181 -7.50 -12.68 -7.92
N THR A 182 -6.65 -13.58 -8.43
CA THR A 182 -6.95 -14.38 -9.63
C THR A 182 -7.90 -15.54 -9.35
N ALA A 183 -8.09 -15.92 -8.07
CA ALA A 183 -9.08 -16.93 -7.66
C ALA A 183 -10.52 -16.48 -7.93
N TRP A 184 -10.75 -15.16 -7.91
CA TRP A 184 -12.06 -14.54 -7.96
C TRP A 184 -12.38 -14.01 -9.36
N ASP A 185 -13.66 -14.03 -9.74
CA ASP A 185 -14.12 -13.40 -10.99
C ASP A 185 -14.04 -11.87 -10.93
N ILE A 186 -14.13 -11.20 -12.09
CA ILE A 186 -14.22 -9.73 -12.16
C ILE A 186 -15.51 -9.24 -11.49
N ASN A 187 -16.60 -9.98 -11.61
CA ASN A 187 -17.87 -9.67 -10.98
C ASN A 187 -17.77 -9.85 -9.45
N PRO A 188 -17.94 -8.79 -8.64
CA PRO A 188 -17.77 -8.88 -7.19
C PRO A 188 -18.99 -9.51 -6.49
N LYS A 189 -20.12 -9.72 -7.17
CA LYS A 189 -21.35 -10.20 -6.53
C LYS A 189 -21.21 -11.55 -5.83
N PRO A 190 -20.66 -12.61 -6.45
CA PRO A 190 -20.50 -13.90 -5.77
C PRO A 190 -19.60 -13.78 -4.54
N PHE A 191 -18.55 -12.96 -4.61
CA PHE A 191 -17.67 -12.66 -3.47
C PHE A 191 -18.45 -11.99 -2.33
N HIS A 192 -19.24 -10.95 -2.61
CA HIS A 192 -20.04 -10.29 -1.58
C HIS A 192 -21.08 -11.24 -0.96
N ILE A 193 -21.70 -12.12 -1.74
CA ILE A 193 -22.67 -13.10 -1.23
C ILE A 193 -22.01 -14.05 -0.22
N ILE A 194 -20.88 -14.67 -0.60
CA ILE A 194 -20.22 -15.64 0.29
C ILE A 194 -19.63 -14.96 1.53
N VAL A 195 -19.00 -13.80 1.39
CA VAL A 195 -18.43 -13.07 2.52
C VAL A 195 -19.53 -12.53 3.44
N ASN A 196 -20.67 -12.07 2.93
CA ASN A 196 -21.85 -11.72 3.75
C ASN A 196 -22.32 -12.91 4.60
N LYS A 197 -22.39 -14.10 4.00
CA LYS A 197 -22.84 -15.31 4.70
C LYS A 197 -21.88 -15.67 5.83
N ILE A 198 -20.59 -15.76 5.54
CA ILE A 198 -19.55 -16.08 6.53
C ILE A 198 -19.46 -15.00 7.61
N ALA A 199 -19.59 -13.72 7.24
CA ALA A 199 -19.59 -12.60 8.19
C ALA A 199 -20.81 -12.64 9.13
N LEU A 200 -21.97 -13.08 8.65
CA LEU A 200 -23.16 -13.25 9.48
C LEU A 200 -23.01 -14.45 10.42
N ASP A 201 -22.47 -15.57 9.93
CA ASP A 201 -22.14 -16.72 10.79
C ASP A 201 -21.13 -16.28 11.87
N PHE A 202 -20.11 -15.48 11.50
CA PHE A 202 -19.16 -14.90 12.43
C PHE A 202 -19.79 -13.94 13.46
N GLU A 203 -20.73 -13.10 13.04
CA GLU A 203 -21.47 -12.20 13.95
C GLU A 203 -22.26 -12.99 14.99
N THR A 204 -22.91 -14.09 14.57
CA THR A 204 -23.92 -14.81 15.35
C THR A 204 -23.42 -16.07 16.08
N ASP A 205 -22.28 -16.63 15.68
CA ASP A 205 -21.65 -17.77 16.36
C ASP A 205 -20.95 -17.30 17.66
N HIS A 206 -21.18 -18.05 18.74
CA HIS A 206 -20.61 -17.80 20.07
C HIS A 206 -19.74 -18.97 20.56
N SER A 207 -19.45 -19.95 19.70
CA SER A 207 -18.57 -21.08 19.96
C SER A 207 -17.11 -20.79 19.57
N GLU A 208 -16.21 -21.76 19.73
CA GLU A 208 -14.82 -21.64 19.28
C GLU A 208 -14.70 -21.42 17.76
N ARG A 209 -15.69 -21.90 16.99
CA ARG A 209 -15.76 -21.73 15.52
C ARG A 209 -15.70 -20.26 15.11
N LYS A 210 -16.19 -19.33 15.95
CA LYS A 210 -16.11 -17.88 15.69
C LYS A 210 -14.66 -17.42 15.41
N PHE A 211 -13.66 -18.01 16.05
CA PHE A 211 -12.24 -17.66 15.87
C PHE A 211 -11.64 -18.27 14.59
N ASP A 212 -12.14 -19.42 14.16
CA ASP A 212 -11.78 -20.02 12.87
C ASP A 212 -12.38 -19.21 11.70
N LEU A 213 -13.60 -18.70 11.89
CA LEU A 213 -14.23 -17.78 10.94
C LEU A 213 -13.46 -16.45 10.82
N CYS A 214 -12.83 -15.95 11.89
CA CYS A 214 -11.92 -14.80 11.77
C CYS A 214 -10.80 -15.07 10.77
N SER A 215 -10.15 -16.24 10.89
CA SER A 215 -9.02 -16.62 10.03
C SER A 215 -9.48 -16.82 8.58
N THR A 216 -10.65 -17.43 8.41
CA THR A 216 -11.31 -17.60 7.09
C THR A 216 -11.58 -16.25 6.44
N LEU A 217 -12.27 -15.34 7.14
CA LEU A 217 -12.60 -14.01 6.63
C LEU A 217 -11.33 -13.25 6.26
N HIS A 218 -10.30 -13.31 7.10
CA HIS A 218 -9.01 -12.69 6.82
C HIS A 218 -8.40 -13.21 5.51
N ALA A 219 -8.40 -14.53 5.28
CA ALA A 219 -7.87 -15.14 4.07
C ALA A 219 -8.66 -14.75 2.80
N LEU A 220 -9.99 -14.74 2.87
CA LEU A 220 -10.85 -14.34 1.75
C LEU A 220 -10.70 -12.86 1.41
N LEU A 221 -10.63 -12.00 2.42
CA LEU A 221 -10.43 -10.55 2.23
C LEU A 221 -9.03 -10.23 1.71
N SER A 222 -8.00 -10.95 2.18
CA SER A 222 -6.62 -10.79 1.71
C SER A 222 -6.43 -11.21 0.25
N SER A 223 -7.23 -12.17 -0.21
CA SER A 223 -7.20 -12.67 -1.59
C SER A 223 -8.14 -11.92 -2.55
N CYS A 224 -8.89 -10.92 -2.08
CA CYS A 224 -9.91 -10.30 -2.92
C CYS A 224 -9.33 -9.36 -4.01
N ARG A 225 -10.13 -9.08 -5.04
CA ARG A 225 -9.83 -8.02 -6.03
C ARG A 225 -10.10 -6.65 -5.43
N ARG A 226 -9.16 -6.16 -4.63
CA ARG A 226 -9.25 -4.94 -3.80
C ARG A 226 -9.96 -3.78 -4.48
N ASN A 227 -9.49 -3.34 -5.65
CA ASN A 227 -10.05 -2.19 -6.36
C ASN A 227 -11.55 -2.32 -6.68
N VAL A 228 -12.01 -3.54 -6.99
CA VAL A 228 -13.42 -3.79 -7.30
C VAL A 228 -14.23 -3.93 -6.02
N VAL A 229 -13.74 -4.73 -5.08
CA VAL A 229 -14.46 -5.05 -3.83
C VAL A 229 -14.61 -3.84 -2.94
N VAL A 230 -13.59 -2.99 -2.81
CA VAL A 230 -13.65 -1.77 -1.99
C VAL A 230 -14.65 -0.78 -2.58
N ALA A 231 -14.67 -0.63 -3.92
CA ALA A 231 -15.58 0.29 -4.59
C ALA A 231 -17.07 -0.08 -4.44
N THR A 232 -17.38 -1.37 -4.25
CA THR A 232 -18.75 -1.87 -4.09
C THR A 232 -19.06 -2.38 -2.68
N ALA A 233 -18.15 -2.17 -1.71
CA ALA A 233 -18.30 -2.68 -0.35
C ALA A 233 -19.51 -2.07 0.38
N SER A 234 -19.86 -0.82 0.07
CA SER A 234 -21.01 -0.10 0.65
C SER A 234 -22.36 -0.75 0.33
N ASP A 235 -22.43 -1.55 -0.74
CA ASP A 235 -23.66 -2.22 -1.17
C ASP A 235 -23.87 -3.56 -0.44
N ALA A 236 -22.94 -3.96 0.44
CA ALA A 236 -22.92 -5.23 1.12
C ALA A 236 -23.01 -5.08 2.66
N LEU A 237 -23.36 -6.16 3.36
CA LEU A 237 -23.59 -6.16 4.82
C LEU A 237 -22.37 -6.63 5.61
N TRP A 238 -21.46 -7.38 4.97
CA TRP A 238 -20.27 -7.94 5.60
C TRP A 238 -19.42 -6.90 6.34
N PRO A 239 -19.24 -5.64 5.89
CA PRO A 239 -18.43 -4.68 6.64
C PRO A 239 -18.97 -4.44 8.04
N THR A 240 -20.29 -4.31 8.17
CA THR A 240 -20.97 -4.06 9.45
C THR A 240 -21.04 -5.33 10.30
N SER A 241 -21.29 -6.50 9.70
CA SER A 241 -21.28 -7.77 10.45
C SER A 241 -19.90 -8.10 11.03
N ILE A 242 -18.83 -7.88 10.26
CA ILE A 242 -17.46 -8.03 10.75
C ILE A 242 -17.16 -7.02 11.86
N TYR A 243 -17.59 -5.75 11.71
CA TYR A 243 -17.43 -4.73 12.76
C TYR A 243 -18.04 -5.18 14.09
N LYS A 244 -19.28 -5.68 14.06
CA LYS A 244 -19.98 -6.17 15.26
C LYS A 244 -19.30 -7.38 15.88
N GLY A 245 -18.96 -8.39 15.08
CA GLY A 245 -18.30 -9.60 15.58
C GLY A 245 -16.91 -9.32 16.15
N LEU A 246 -16.14 -8.42 15.54
CA LEU A 246 -14.85 -7.97 16.09
C LEU A 246 -15.01 -7.14 17.35
N THR A 247 -16.02 -6.27 17.42
CA THR A 247 -16.32 -5.49 18.64
C THR A 247 -16.65 -6.42 19.80
N ASP A 248 -17.46 -7.44 19.59
CA ASP A 248 -17.80 -8.48 20.58
C ASP A 248 -16.53 -9.20 21.10
N ILE A 249 -15.67 -9.65 20.19
CA ILE A 249 -14.41 -10.35 20.53
C ILE A 249 -13.44 -9.43 21.26
N LEU A 250 -13.12 -8.26 20.70
CA LEU A 250 -12.03 -7.41 21.18
C LEU A 250 -12.38 -6.61 22.45
N THR A 251 -13.67 -6.42 22.75
CA THR A 251 -14.12 -5.86 24.03
C THR A 251 -14.20 -6.91 25.15
N SER A 252 -14.16 -8.19 24.80
CA SER A 252 -14.18 -9.31 25.76
C SER A 252 -12.81 -9.59 26.36
N LYS A 253 -12.79 -10.15 27.58
CA LYS A 253 -11.55 -10.57 28.26
C LYS A 253 -11.07 -11.94 27.74
N LEU A 254 -10.45 -11.95 26.58
CA LEU A 254 -10.04 -13.19 25.88
C LEU A 254 -8.54 -13.48 25.96
N GLY A 255 -8.19 -14.75 25.74
CA GLY A 255 -6.81 -15.23 25.71
C GLY A 255 -6.06 -14.89 24.41
N LYS A 256 -4.78 -15.27 24.31
CA LYS A 256 -3.94 -15.00 23.12
C LYS A 256 -4.53 -15.65 21.85
N GLN A 257 -4.83 -16.94 21.90
CA GLN A 257 -5.31 -17.73 20.74
C GLN A 257 -6.57 -17.16 20.08
N GLN A 258 -7.36 -16.39 20.83
CA GLN A 258 -8.63 -15.80 20.38
C GLN A 258 -8.43 -14.36 19.86
N ARG A 259 -7.51 -13.60 20.46
CA ARG A 259 -7.21 -12.21 20.05
C ARG A 259 -6.41 -12.13 18.76
N ASP A 260 -5.47 -13.06 18.56
CA ASP A 260 -4.58 -13.09 17.39
C ASP A 260 -5.36 -13.06 16.04
N PRO A 261 -6.31 -13.97 15.77
CA PRO A 261 -7.04 -13.95 14.50
C PRO A 261 -7.96 -12.73 14.37
N ALA A 262 -8.50 -12.20 15.48
CA ALA A 262 -9.34 -11.00 15.46
C ALA A 262 -8.56 -9.73 15.13
N LEU A 263 -7.33 -9.57 15.66
CA LEU A 263 -6.46 -8.44 15.31
C LEU A 263 -6.01 -8.50 13.85
N LYS A 264 -5.72 -9.70 13.32
CA LYS A 264 -5.42 -9.89 11.89
C LYS A 264 -6.60 -9.49 11.02
N LEU A 265 -7.81 -9.95 11.36
CA LEU A 265 -9.03 -9.57 10.64
C LEU A 265 -9.27 -8.05 10.72
N ALA A 266 -9.09 -7.42 11.89
CA ALA A 266 -9.21 -5.97 12.02
C ALA A 266 -8.21 -5.25 11.10
N ALA A 267 -6.95 -5.69 11.04
CA ALA A 267 -5.93 -5.08 10.19
C ALA A 267 -6.33 -5.05 8.70
N ILE A 268 -6.79 -6.18 8.14
CA ILE A 268 -7.24 -6.22 6.73
C ILE A 268 -8.51 -5.39 6.51
N MET A 269 -9.40 -5.27 7.50
CA MET A 269 -10.57 -4.39 7.42
C MET A 269 -10.16 -2.91 7.31
N LEU A 270 -9.21 -2.45 8.12
CA LEU A 270 -8.69 -1.08 8.03
C LEU A 270 -7.97 -0.86 6.68
N GLU A 271 -7.23 -1.86 6.20
CA GLU A 271 -6.51 -1.76 4.93
C GLU A 271 -7.45 -1.67 3.71
N LEU A 272 -8.61 -2.33 3.77
CA LEU A 272 -9.60 -2.31 2.69
C LEU A 272 -10.56 -1.11 2.78
N LEU A 273 -11.03 -0.76 3.97
CA LEU A 273 -12.14 0.18 4.15
C LEU A 273 -11.74 1.50 4.82
N GLY A 274 -10.49 1.66 5.23
CA GLY A 274 -10.01 2.84 5.94
C GLY A 274 -10.34 2.83 7.43
N VAL A 275 -9.90 3.89 8.11
CA VAL A 275 -10.09 4.04 9.57
C VAL A 275 -11.53 4.41 9.92
N GLU A 276 -12.23 5.06 8.99
CA GLU A 276 -13.64 5.45 9.11
C GLU A 276 -14.55 4.25 9.39
N TRP A 277 -14.18 3.05 8.92
CA TRP A 277 -14.90 1.82 9.24
C TRP A 277 -14.92 1.52 10.76
N CYS A 278 -13.91 1.94 11.52
CA CYS A 278 -13.89 1.80 12.98
C CYS A 278 -14.78 2.82 13.72
N LEU A 279 -15.33 3.81 13.01
CA LEU A 279 -16.07 4.94 13.58
C LEU A 279 -17.59 4.80 13.37
N GLN A 280 -18.09 3.58 13.13
CA GLN A 280 -19.50 3.32 12.80
C GLN A 280 -20.48 3.47 13.98
N ASP A 281 -20.00 3.46 15.22
CA ASP A 281 -20.85 3.67 16.40
C ASP A 281 -21.30 5.14 16.49
N GLU A 282 -22.58 5.42 16.24
CA GLU A 282 -23.11 6.79 16.28
C GLU A 282 -23.07 7.41 17.68
N GLU A 283 -23.17 6.61 18.74
CA GLU A 283 -23.15 7.10 20.12
C GLU A 283 -21.73 7.32 20.62
N ASN A 284 -20.81 6.42 20.27
CA ASN A 284 -19.43 6.42 20.75
C ASN A 284 -18.42 6.12 19.62
N PRO A 285 -18.32 6.97 18.59
CA PRO A 285 -17.58 6.65 17.36
C PRO A 285 -16.10 6.35 17.60
N ARG A 286 -15.49 6.95 18.62
CA ARG A 286 -14.06 6.78 18.89
C ARG A 286 -13.72 5.52 19.68
N LYS A 287 -14.69 4.89 20.35
CA LYS A 287 -14.43 3.87 21.36
C LYS A 287 -13.72 2.64 20.79
N PHE A 288 -14.25 2.09 19.69
CA PHE A 288 -13.65 0.92 19.06
C PHE A 288 -12.29 1.24 18.43
N PHE A 289 -12.17 2.38 17.76
CA PHE A 289 -10.91 2.86 17.20
C PHE A 289 -9.80 2.99 18.26
N LEU A 290 -10.06 3.66 19.37
CA LEU A 290 -9.09 3.84 20.47
C LEU A 290 -8.71 2.50 21.12
N LEU A 291 -9.69 1.60 21.31
CA LEU A 291 -9.45 0.26 21.81
C LEU A 291 -8.49 -0.52 20.89
N LEU A 292 -8.70 -0.44 19.58
CA LEU A 292 -7.90 -1.16 18.60
C LEU A 292 -6.43 -0.71 18.61
N ILE A 293 -6.18 0.60 18.74
CA ILE A 293 -4.82 1.15 18.90
C ILE A 293 -4.18 0.63 20.19
N GLN A 294 -4.93 0.64 21.29
CA GLN A 294 -4.44 0.17 22.59
C GLN A 294 -4.08 -1.31 22.56
N LEU A 295 -4.96 -2.16 22.03
CA LEU A 295 -4.72 -3.60 21.92
C LEU A 295 -3.53 -3.90 21.02
N SER A 296 -3.44 -3.22 19.87
CA SER A 296 -2.31 -3.35 18.94
C SER A 296 -0.98 -2.94 19.58
N SER A 297 -0.99 -1.83 20.32
CA SER A 297 0.18 -1.36 21.08
C SER A 297 0.63 -2.38 22.13
N VAL A 298 -0.31 -2.94 22.90
CA VAL A 298 -0.02 -3.98 23.89
C VAL A 298 0.57 -5.21 23.21
N GLU A 299 0.01 -5.63 22.08
CA GLU A 299 0.46 -6.81 21.35
C GLU A 299 1.88 -6.64 20.79
N VAL A 300 2.19 -5.47 20.21
CA VAL A 300 3.56 -5.12 19.78
C VAL A 300 4.54 -5.30 20.94
N ARG A 301 4.23 -4.76 22.11
CA ARG A 301 5.11 -4.87 23.28
C ARG A 301 5.25 -6.34 23.73
N MET A 302 4.14 -7.06 23.83
CA MET A 302 4.15 -8.48 24.24
C MET A 302 4.97 -9.38 23.30
N GLN A 303 5.00 -9.07 22.00
CA GLN A 303 5.74 -9.85 21.01
C GLN A 303 7.18 -9.40 20.81
N LEU A 304 7.56 -8.18 21.20
CA LEU A 304 8.91 -7.64 20.96
C LEU A 304 9.78 -7.49 22.22
N GLU A 305 9.18 -7.16 23.37
CA GLU A 305 9.93 -6.97 24.63
C GLU A 305 10.50 -8.30 25.13
N ASP A 306 11.76 -8.27 25.61
CA ASP A 306 12.47 -9.39 26.22
C ASP A 306 12.52 -10.71 25.42
N ARG A 307 12.35 -10.64 24.09
CA ARG A 307 12.44 -11.78 23.17
C ARG A 307 13.66 -11.69 22.26
N ASN A 308 14.14 -12.85 21.80
CA ASN A 308 15.13 -12.90 20.74
C ASN A 308 14.47 -12.86 19.35
N PHE A 309 15.24 -12.51 18.32
CA PHE A 309 14.70 -12.29 16.98
C PHE A 309 13.99 -13.54 16.40
N LYS A 310 14.52 -14.74 16.65
CA LYS A 310 13.88 -15.99 16.21
C LYS A 310 12.50 -16.22 16.85
N GLN A 311 12.34 -15.88 18.13
CA GLN A 311 11.04 -15.95 18.82
C GLN A 311 10.05 -14.92 18.29
N ILE A 312 10.54 -13.73 17.93
CA ILE A 312 9.73 -12.68 17.32
C ILE A 312 9.21 -13.16 15.96
N MET A 313 10.08 -13.75 15.13
CA MET A 313 9.72 -14.23 13.79
C MET A 313 8.63 -15.31 13.78
N GLN A 314 8.44 -16.06 14.88
CA GLN A 314 7.32 -17.01 15.00
C GLN A 314 5.94 -16.32 15.01
N ASN A 315 5.88 -15.04 15.36
CA ASN A 315 4.65 -14.26 15.41
C ASN A 315 4.70 -13.07 14.43
N ALA A 316 5.60 -13.09 13.43
CA ALA A 316 5.80 -11.99 12.49
C ALA A 316 4.49 -11.54 11.83
N ASP A 317 3.64 -12.48 11.39
CA ASP A 317 2.39 -12.17 10.71
C ASP A 317 1.41 -11.39 11.61
N LEU A 318 1.34 -11.73 12.91
CA LEU A 318 0.52 -10.99 13.86
C LEU A 318 1.10 -9.59 14.10
N VAL A 319 2.41 -9.50 14.30
CA VAL A 319 3.09 -8.22 14.55
C VAL A 319 2.96 -7.29 13.35
N SER A 320 3.09 -7.81 12.12
CA SER A 320 2.85 -7.07 10.89
C SER A 320 1.40 -6.59 10.79
N ALA A 321 0.41 -7.40 11.15
CA ALA A 321 -1.00 -6.98 11.16
C ALA A 321 -1.25 -5.82 12.14
N VAL A 322 -0.72 -5.90 13.37
CA VAL A 322 -0.87 -4.79 14.32
C VAL A 322 -0.06 -3.55 13.94
N PHE A 323 1.05 -3.70 13.21
CA PHE A 323 1.75 -2.56 12.60
C PHE A 323 0.89 -1.83 11.57
N VAL A 324 0.15 -2.55 10.71
CA VAL A 324 -0.80 -1.96 9.76
C VAL A 324 -1.86 -1.13 10.49
N ILE A 325 -2.44 -1.68 11.57
CA ILE A 325 -3.40 -0.96 12.38
C ILE A 325 -2.80 0.35 12.92
N LEU A 326 -1.62 0.27 13.54
CA LEU A 326 -0.97 1.45 14.14
C LEU A 326 -0.60 2.50 13.08
N GLU A 327 -0.07 2.07 11.95
CA GLU A 327 0.32 2.96 10.84
C GLU A 327 -0.88 3.74 10.29
N LEU A 328 -1.96 3.03 9.93
CA LEU A 328 -3.18 3.66 9.40
C LEU A 328 -3.83 4.58 10.43
N SER A 329 -3.83 4.16 11.70
CA SER A 329 -4.36 4.98 12.80
C SER A 329 -3.57 6.26 13.01
N ILE A 330 -2.23 6.20 12.98
CA ILE A 330 -1.36 7.39 13.11
C ILE A 330 -1.57 8.34 11.93
N ALA A 331 -1.61 7.81 10.70
CA ALA A 331 -1.86 8.61 9.50
C ALA A 331 -3.24 9.31 9.56
N TYR A 332 -4.26 8.62 10.07
CA TYR A 332 -5.59 9.22 10.23
C TYR A 332 -5.62 10.32 11.29
N ILE A 333 -5.01 10.09 12.46
CA ILE A 333 -4.92 11.08 13.54
C ILE A 333 -4.16 12.33 13.08
N ALA A 334 -3.13 12.16 12.24
CA ALA A 334 -2.33 13.26 11.70
C ALA A 334 -3.12 14.26 10.84
N ASN A 335 -4.26 13.84 10.27
CA ASN A 335 -5.09 14.71 9.44
C ASN A 335 -5.99 15.65 10.28
N ASP A 336 -5.94 15.57 11.61
CA ASP A 336 -6.72 16.39 12.56
C ASP A 336 -8.24 16.41 12.29
N THR A 337 -8.76 15.33 11.71
CA THR A 337 -10.18 15.15 11.42
C THR A 337 -10.97 14.64 12.63
N LEU A 338 -10.27 14.14 13.66
CA LEU A 338 -10.85 13.50 14.83
C LEU A 338 -10.62 14.35 16.08
N ASP A 339 -11.70 14.88 16.65
CA ASP A 339 -11.62 15.60 17.92
C ASP A 339 -11.47 14.60 19.09
N LEU A 340 -10.29 14.65 19.71
CA LEU A 340 -9.88 13.78 20.82
C LEU A 340 -9.75 14.60 22.11
N GLU A 341 -10.31 14.06 23.18
CA GLU A 341 -10.16 14.64 24.51
C GLU A 341 -8.70 14.59 24.99
N GLN A 342 -8.31 15.51 25.86
CA GLN A 342 -6.94 15.57 26.38
C GLN A 342 -6.50 14.25 27.04
N LYS A 343 -7.41 13.55 27.73
CA LYS A 343 -7.15 12.25 28.35
C LYS A 343 -6.92 11.15 27.30
N GLU A 344 -7.72 11.15 26.22
CA GLU A 344 -7.58 10.22 25.10
C GLU A 344 -6.23 10.43 24.39
N LYS A 345 -5.87 11.69 24.10
CA LYS A 345 -4.57 12.08 23.53
C LYS A 345 -3.39 11.58 24.38
N GLN A 346 -3.46 11.76 25.69
CA GLN A 346 -2.41 11.31 26.61
C GLN A 346 -2.29 9.79 26.67
N LEU A 347 -3.42 9.07 26.68
CA LEU A 347 -3.44 7.61 26.69
C LEU A 347 -2.85 7.04 25.39
N LEU A 348 -3.28 7.55 24.24
CA LEU A 348 -2.75 7.18 22.92
C LEU A 348 -1.24 7.41 22.84
N TYR A 349 -0.79 8.61 23.20
CA TYR A 349 0.63 8.96 23.21
C TYR A 349 1.45 7.98 24.04
N THR A 350 0.99 7.66 25.25
CA THR A 350 1.70 6.75 26.16
C THR A 350 1.76 5.33 25.59
N SER A 351 0.65 4.86 25.03
CA SER A 351 0.53 3.53 24.42
C SER A 351 1.47 3.38 23.21
N LEU A 352 1.44 4.35 22.30
CA LEU A 352 2.28 4.36 21.10
C LEU A 352 3.75 4.50 21.47
N LYS A 353 4.12 5.45 22.35
CA LYS A 353 5.50 5.65 22.79
C LYS A 353 6.12 4.36 23.33
N ASN A 354 5.41 3.62 24.19
CA ASN A 354 5.92 2.37 24.75
C ASN A 354 6.08 1.28 23.68
N SER A 355 5.16 1.22 22.72
CA SER A 355 5.21 0.25 21.62
C SER A 355 6.38 0.51 20.68
N PHE A 356 6.60 1.77 20.30
CA PHE A 356 7.72 2.15 19.45
C PHE A 356 9.07 2.07 20.18
N ALA A 357 9.10 2.22 21.51
CA ALA A 357 10.30 1.91 22.29
C ALA A 357 10.69 0.42 22.15
N ALA A 358 9.72 -0.50 22.15
CA ALA A 358 9.98 -1.92 21.90
C ALA A 358 10.49 -2.18 20.48
N VAL A 359 9.89 -1.54 19.47
CA VAL A 359 10.37 -1.60 18.06
C VAL A 359 11.81 -1.11 17.94
N ILE A 360 12.13 0.06 18.51
CA ILE A 360 13.50 0.60 18.53
C ILE A 360 14.46 -0.36 19.22
N GLY A 361 14.05 -0.99 20.33
CA GLY A 361 14.86 -1.98 21.04
C GLY A 361 15.24 -3.17 20.18
N VAL A 362 14.31 -3.70 19.38
CA VAL A 362 14.57 -4.79 18.44
C VAL A 362 15.45 -4.33 17.28
N LEU A 363 15.11 -3.21 16.64
CA LEU A 363 15.89 -2.65 15.53
C LEU A 363 17.33 -2.32 15.94
N THR A 364 17.55 -1.87 17.17
CA THR A 364 18.91 -1.62 17.71
C THR A 364 19.71 -2.92 17.81
N LYS A 365 19.09 -4.02 18.27
CA LYS A 365 19.75 -5.34 18.34
C LYS A 365 20.10 -5.83 16.93
N VAL A 366 19.15 -5.75 16.00
CA VAL A 366 19.33 -6.14 14.59
C VAL A 366 20.42 -5.29 13.92
N SER A 367 20.42 -3.98 14.12
CA SER A 367 21.45 -3.06 13.59
C SER A 367 22.86 -3.44 14.06
N ASN A 368 23.02 -3.80 15.33
CA ASN A 368 24.30 -4.24 15.89
C ASN A 368 24.78 -5.58 15.29
N GLU A 369 23.86 -6.49 14.95
CA GLU A 369 24.18 -7.75 14.28
C GLU A 369 24.52 -7.53 12.80
N PHE A 370 23.74 -6.70 12.11
CA PHE A 370 23.96 -6.31 10.71
C PHE A 370 25.33 -5.63 10.52
N THR A 371 25.72 -4.75 11.45
CA THR A 371 27.03 -4.10 11.42
C THR A 371 28.19 -5.10 11.51
N LYS A 372 27.99 -6.22 12.22
CA LYS A 372 29.00 -7.29 12.34
C LYS A 372 29.00 -8.23 11.14
N ASN A 373 27.83 -8.50 10.57
CA ASN A 373 27.65 -9.35 9.40
C ASN A 373 26.49 -8.82 8.54
N PRO A 374 26.77 -8.10 7.44
CA PRO A 374 25.73 -7.55 6.55
C PRO A 374 24.82 -8.61 5.90
N ASN A 375 25.26 -9.87 5.85
CA ASN A 375 24.48 -10.99 5.32
C ASN A 375 23.77 -11.80 6.42
N SER A 376 23.52 -11.19 7.60
CA SER A 376 22.91 -11.88 8.74
C SER A 376 21.41 -12.11 8.58
N LEU A 377 20.74 -11.34 7.72
CA LEU A 377 19.29 -11.39 7.51
C LEU A 377 18.97 -12.11 6.19
N ASP A 378 18.06 -13.08 6.24
CA ASP A 378 17.47 -13.62 5.03
C ASP A 378 16.39 -12.68 4.45
N ALA A 379 15.80 -13.04 3.32
CA ALA A 379 14.79 -12.20 2.67
C ALA A 379 13.55 -11.97 3.55
N ARG A 380 13.09 -12.99 4.29
CA ARG A 380 11.90 -12.90 5.14
C ARG A 380 12.17 -12.01 6.35
N ASP A 381 13.31 -12.21 6.99
CA ASP A 381 13.77 -11.40 8.11
C ASP A 381 13.91 -9.93 7.69
N LYS A 382 14.52 -9.68 6.52
CA LYS A 382 14.68 -8.33 5.98
C LYS A 382 13.34 -7.64 5.72
N MET A 383 12.35 -8.33 5.14
CA MET A 383 11.00 -7.77 4.96
C MET A 383 10.35 -7.39 6.30
N PHE A 384 10.50 -8.22 7.32
CA PHE A 384 9.96 -7.94 8.64
C PHE A 384 10.65 -6.74 9.31
N VAL A 385 11.97 -6.60 9.15
CA VAL A 385 12.71 -5.41 9.57
C VAL A 385 12.27 -4.16 8.81
N CYS A 386 12.02 -4.25 7.50
CA CYS A 386 11.44 -3.16 6.71
C CYS A 386 10.07 -2.74 7.25
N ALA A 387 9.20 -3.69 7.64
CA ALA A 387 7.91 -3.38 8.25
C ALA A 387 8.05 -2.64 9.58
N MET A 388 9.03 -3.00 10.41
CA MET A 388 9.37 -2.27 11.64
C MET A 388 9.88 -0.85 11.36
N VAL A 389 10.73 -0.66 10.35
CA VAL A 389 11.21 0.67 9.95
C VAL A 389 10.06 1.51 9.41
N ARG A 390 9.16 0.94 8.60
CA ARG A 390 7.98 1.60 8.05
C ARG A 390 7.06 2.13 9.16
N VAL A 391 6.63 1.28 10.09
CA VAL A 391 5.71 1.70 11.17
C VAL A 391 6.39 2.70 12.12
N LEU A 392 7.68 2.54 12.40
CA LEU A 392 8.44 3.51 13.19
C LEU A 392 8.51 4.86 12.47
N SER A 393 8.65 4.87 11.15
CA SER A 393 8.71 6.10 10.36
C SER A 393 7.37 6.84 10.35
N ALA A 394 6.25 6.12 10.31
CA ALA A 394 4.94 6.72 10.50
C ALA A 394 4.81 7.44 11.85
N TRP A 395 5.35 6.85 12.92
CA TRP A 395 5.42 7.50 14.23
C TRP A 395 6.35 8.72 14.26
N LEU A 396 7.56 8.59 13.69
CA LEU A 396 8.54 9.67 13.66
C LEU A 396 8.09 10.86 12.79
N ALA A 397 7.16 10.65 11.86
CA ALA A 397 6.52 11.74 11.13
C ALA A 397 5.64 12.63 12.04
N GLN A 398 5.23 12.14 13.21
CA GLN A 398 4.40 12.89 14.16
C GLN A 398 5.13 13.26 15.45
N GLU A 399 6.07 12.43 15.91
CA GLU A 399 6.74 12.59 17.20
C GLU A 399 8.21 12.18 17.12
N THR A 400 9.09 13.17 16.95
CA THR A 400 10.55 12.95 16.93
C THR A 400 11.21 13.13 18.30
N SER A 401 10.52 13.71 19.29
CA SER A 401 11.14 14.22 20.52
C SER A 401 11.35 13.17 21.61
N ALA A 402 10.41 12.25 21.78
CA ALA A 402 10.39 11.34 22.93
C ALA A 402 11.61 10.39 23.05
N MET A 403 12.25 10.03 21.92
CA MET A 403 13.30 9.00 21.83
C MET A 403 14.50 9.42 20.97
N ARG A 404 14.74 10.73 20.82
CA ARG A 404 15.74 11.31 19.90
C ARG A 404 17.07 10.57 19.87
N ASN A 405 17.70 10.34 21.03
CA ASN A 405 19.03 9.72 21.08
C ASN A 405 19.06 8.30 20.51
N ALA A 406 18.03 7.50 20.78
CA ALA A 406 17.94 6.14 20.25
C ALA A 406 17.65 6.16 18.74
N VAL A 407 16.79 7.08 18.30
CA VAL A 407 16.51 7.30 16.87
C VAL A 407 17.77 7.72 16.12
N TYR A 408 18.56 8.66 16.65
CA TYR A 408 19.82 9.08 16.03
C TYR A 408 20.82 7.93 15.90
N ALA A 409 20.94 7.07 16.92
CA ALA A 409 21.84 5.92 16.86
C ALA A 409 21.39 4.89 15.81
N LEU A 410 20.08 4.79 15.57
CA LEU A 410 19.50 3.83 14.63
C LEU A 410 19.40 4.36 13.19
N LEU A 411 19.35 5.68 13.02
CA LEU A 411 19.11 6.35 11.74
C LEU A 411 20.05 5.87 10.60
N PRO A 412 21.37 5.72 10.78
CA PRO A 412 22.26 5.22 9.72
C PRO A 412 21.85 3.84 9.18
N PHE A 413 21.41 2.94 10.07
CA PHE A 413 20.94 1.61 9.70
C PHE A 413 19.61 1.68 8.95
N MET A 414 18.67 2.53 9.40
CA MET A 414 17.39 2.73 8.72
C MET A 414 17.59 3.27 7.30
N LEU A 415 18.47 4.27 7.13
CA LEU A 415 18.81 4.82 5.80
C LEU A 415 19.43 3.76 4.89
N THR A 416 20.36 2.95 5.42
CA THR A 416 20.98 1.86 4.64
C THR A 416 19.90 0.92 4.07
N LEU A 417 18.99 0.45 4.93
CA LEU A 417 17.90 -0.43 4.52
C LEU A 417 16.93 0.25 3.55
N ALA A 418 16.55 1.49 3.83
CA ALA A 418 15.64 2.27 2.99
C ALA A 418 16.21 2.46 1.58
N ASN A 419 17.49 2.82 1.49
CA ASN A 419 18.18 3.06 0.23
C ASN A 419 18.32 1.77 -0.58
N GLU A 420 18.65 0.65 0.06
CA GLU A 420 18.66 -0.66 -0.59
C GLU A 420 17.29 -1.02 -1.20
N THR A 421 16.19 -0.78 -0.46
CA THR A 421 14.83 -1.05 -0.98
C THR A 421 14.46 -0.13 -2.14
N PHE A 422 14.82 1.17 -2.07
CA PHE A 422 14.61 2.11 -3.17
C PHE A 422 15.33 1.67 -4.45
N TYR A 423 16.61 1.29 -4.36
CA TYR A 423 17.37 0.86 -5.53
C TYR A 423 16.84 -0.45 -6.12
N ALA A 424 16.42 -1.40 -5.27
CA ALA A 424 15.79 -2.64 -5.72
C ALA A 424 14.47 -2.37 -6.44
N TYR A 425 13.58 -1.57 -5.83
CA TYR A 425 12.29 -1.16 -6.38
C TYR A 425 12.44 -0.44 -7.73
N ARG A 426 13.33 0.56 -7.79
CA ARG A 426 13.62 1.32 -9.03
C ARG A 426 14.14 0.41 -10.13
N SER A 427 15.04 -0.52 -9.81
CA SER A 427 15.65 -1.43 -10.78
C SER A 427 14.59 -2.36 -11.40
N GLN A 428 13.69 -2.90 -10.57
CA GLN A 428 12.58 -3.74 -11.02
C GLN A 428 11.65 -2.98 -11.95
N ARG A 429 11.17 -1.79 -11.55
CA ARG A 429 10.28 -0.94 -12.36
C ARG A 429 10.88 -0.60 -13.73
N LEU A 430 12.19 -0.34 -13.77
CA LEU A 430 12.90 -0.07 -15.03
C LEU A 430 13.02 -1.31 -15.91
N ALA A 431 13.15 -2.50 -15.33
CA ALA A 431 13.17 -3.77 -16.07
C ALA A 431 11.80 -4.09 -16.67
N GLU A 432 10.72 -3.97 -15.90
CA GLU A 432 9.33 -4.19 -16.33
C GLU A 432 8.96 -3.28 -17.51
N LYS A 433 9.36 -2.00 -17.45
CA LYS A 433 9.12 -1.03 -18.53
C LYS A 433 9.87 -1.39 -19.83
N ARG A 434 11.02 -2.08 -19.75
CA ARG A 434 11.79 -2.51 -20.93
C ARG A 434 11.23 -3.76 -21.59
N GLN A 435 10.62 -4.66 -20.81
CA GLN A 435 10.11 -5.95 -21.29
C GLN A 435 8.60 -5.95 -21.62
N GLY A 436 7.96 -4.78 -21.63
CA GLY A 436 6.55 -4.68 -22.04
C GLY A 436 5.55 -5.26 -21.03
N GLY A 437 5.93 -5.36 -19.75
CA GLY A 437 5.02 -5.76 -18.66
C GLY A 437 4.94 -7.27 -18.39
N GLU A 438 5.87 -8.10 -18.87
CA GLU A 438 5.98 -9.49 -18.40
C GLU A 438 6.43 -9.52 -16.93
N THR A 439 5.68 -10.23 -16.08
CA THR A 439 5.95 -10.36 -14.65
C THR A 439 7.19 -11.24 -14.43
N MET A 440 8.31 -10.65 -14.03
CA MET A 440 9.51 -11.41 -13.64
C MET A 440 9.33 -12.03 -12.24
N GLU A 441 10.12 -13.05 -11.92
CA GLU A 441 10.26 -13.51 -10.53
C GLU A 441 10.73 -12.33 -9.66
N THR A 442 9.84 -11.86 -8.79
CA THR A 442 10.08 -10.67 -7.96
C THR A 442 10.87 -11.06 -6.73
N ASP A 443 12.01 -10.39 -6.50
CA ASP A 443 12.65 -10.40 -5.18
C ASP A 443 11.72 -9.70 -4.18
N ALA A 444 11.48 -10.30 -3.02
CA ALA A 444 10.53 -9.79 -2.06
C ALA A 444 10.93 -8.39 -1.51
N VAL A 445 12.23 -8.08 -1.53
CA VAL A 445 12.78 -6.76 -1.16
C VAL A 445 12.44 -5.69 -2.22
N SER A 446 12.31 -6.08 -3.49
CA SER A 446 11.99 -5.15 -4.59
C SER A 446 10.52 -4.72 -4.64
N GLN A 447 9.65 -5.34 -3.84
CA GLN A 447 8.22 -5.03 -3.81
C GLN A 447 7.85 -3.75 -3.03
N GLY A 448 8.76 -3.22 -2.21
CA GLY A 448 8.49 -2.05 -1.37
C GLY A 448 9.58 -0.98 -1.46
N ASP A 449 9.19 0.29 -1.44
CA ASP A 449 10.08 1.43 -1.35
C ASP A 449 9.97 2.05 0.05
N ILE A 450 10.85 1.62 0.97
CA ILE A 450 10.83 2.10 2.35
C ILE A 450 11.34 3.54 2.43
N LEU A 451 12.26 3.95 1.56
CA LEU A 451 12.73 5.34 1.52
C LEU A 451 11.57 6.30 1.29
N ARG A 452 10.69 6.00 0.32
CA ARG A 452 9.48 6.79 0.08
C ARG A 452 8.61 6.94 1.31
N LEU A 453 8.42 5.86 2.07
CA LEU A 453 7.61 5.86 3.30
C LEU A 453 8.31 6.57 4.47
N MET A 454 9.64 6.68 4.43
CA MET A 454 10.44 7.43 5.41
C MET A 454 10.44 8.95 5.18
N LEU A 455 10.13 9.43 3.97
CA LEU A 455 10.26 10.84 3.61
C LEU A 455 9.57 11.82 4.58
N PRO A 456 8.34 11.57 5.08
CA PRO A 456 7.71 12.46 6.06
C PRO A 456 8.52 12.58 7.37
N ALA A 457 9.05 11.46 7.89
CA ALA A 457 9.92 11.47 9.07
C ALA A 457 11.24 12.20 8.79
N LEU A 458 11.85 11.96 7.62
CA LEU A 458 13.09 12.63 7.22
C LEU A 458 12.91 14.15 7.10
N CYS A 459 11.72 14.63 6.72
CA CYS A 459 11.41 16.06 6.70
C CYS A 459 11.59 16.71 8.08
N HIS A 460 11.07 16.07 9.13
CA HIS A 460 11.23 16.56 10.51
C HIS A 460 12.66 16.35 11.05
N LEU A 461 13.26 15.19 10.78
CA LEU A 461 14.63 14.88 11.19
C LEU A 461 15.67 15.81 10.56
N ALA A 462 15.44 16.30 9.32
CA ALA A 462 16.32 17.27 8.67
C ALA A 462 16.36 18.62 9.42
N VAL A 463 15.33 18.96 10.19
CA VAL A 463 15.33 20.20 11.00
C VAL A 463 16.23 20.03 12.23
N GLU A 464 16.31 18.83 12.80
CA GLU A 464 17.11 18.55 13.99
C GLU A 464 18.61 18.48 13.66
N GLU A 465 19.44 19.29 14.33
CA GLU A 465 20.88 19.43 13.99
C GLU A 465 21.63 18.09 13.95
N LYS A 466 21.43 17.23 14.94
CA LYS A 466 22.16 15.96 15.02
C LYS A 466 21.69 14.95 13.98
N ALA A 467 20.39 14.83 13.73
CA ALA A 467 19.87 13.97 12.68
C ALA A 467 20.29 14.48 11.30
N ARG A 468 20.21 15.78 11.03
CA ARG A 468 20.67 16.36 9.77
C ARG A 468 22.15 16.09 9.48
N LYS A 469 23.02 16.17 10.48
CA LYS A 469 24.43 15.78 10.33
C LYS A 469 24.58 14.31 9.93
N ILE A 470 23.81 13.42 10.55
CA ILE A 470 23.78 12.00 10.19
C ILE A 470 23.31 11.80 8.73
N LEU A 471 22.29 12.52 8.27
CA LEU A 471 21.82 12.46 6.87
C LEU A 471 22.96 12.82 5.90
N ILE A 472 23.68 13.91 6.19
CA ILE A 472 24.79 14.39 5.34
C ILE A 472 25.98 13.43 5.39
N GLU A 473 26.33 12.91 6.57
CA GLU A 473 27.39 11.91 6.73
C GLU A 473 27.08 10.61 5.99
N ALA A 474 25.80 10.22 5.95
CA ALA A 474 25.31 9.08 5.19
C ALA A 474 25.16 9.34 3.67
N LYS A 475 25.46 10.56 3.19
CA LYS A 475 25.24 11.02 1.80
C LYS A 475 23.79 10.85 1.34
N GLU A 476 22.85 11.04 2.25
CA GLU A 476 21.43 10.88 1.98
C GLU A 476 20.92 11.93 0.99
N ASP A 477 21.56 13.10 0.91
CA ASP A 477 21.30 14.11 -0.10
C ASP A 477 21.52 13.60 -1.54
N GLU A 478 22.54 12.76 -1.77
CA GLU A 478 22.79 12.12 -3.07
C GLU A 478 21.65 11.16 -3.43
N VAL A 479 21.22 10.32 -2.48
CA VAL A 479 20.13 9.34 -2.68
C VAL A 479 18.79 10.03 -2.88
N LEU A 480 18.49 11.07 -2.10
CA LEU A 480 17.28 11.87 -2.25
C LEU A 480 17.21 12.56 -3.62
N TYR A 481 18.33 13.01 -4.17
CA TYR A 481 18.37 13.57 -5.51
C TYR A 481 18.06 12.50 -6.58
N GLU A 482 18.61 11.30 -6.44
CA GLU A 482 18.27 10.17 -7.33
C GLU A 482 16.80 9.78 -7.24
N CYS A 483 16.25 9.77 -6.02
CA CYS A 483 14.84 9.51 -5.74
C CYS A 483 13.94 10.60 -6.37
N LEU A 484 14.30 11.87 -6.24
CA LEU A 484 13.62 12.99 -6.88
C LEU A 484 13.60 12.83 -8.40
N ALA A 485 14.75 12.50 -9.02
CA ALA A 485 14.87 12.30 -10.45
C ALA A 485 14.06 11.09 -10.94
N TYR A 486 14.03 10.01 -10.16
CA TYR A 486 13.19 8.84 -10.44
C TYR A 486 11.71 9.20 -10.44
N HIS A 487 11.19 9.81 -9.38
CA HIS A 487 9.77 10.19 -9.31
C HIS A 487 9.39 11.26 -10.34
N TRP A 488 10.31 12.18 -10.67
CA TRP A 488 10.09 13.11 -11.78
C TRP A 488 9.85 12.40 -13.10
N SER A 489 10.55 11.29 -13.37
CA SER A 489 10.35 10.51 -14.60
C SER A 489 8.96 9.87 -14.72
N ILE A 490 8.24 9.75 -13.60
CA ILE A 490 6.87 9.25 -13.50
C ILE A 490 5.87 10.42 -13.63
N VAL A 491 6.05 11.48 -12.83
CA VAL A 491 5.18 12.68 -12.83
C VAL A 491 5.22 13.40 -14.19
N HIS A 492 6.42 13.52 -14.76
CA HIS A 492 6.62 14.16 -16.05
C HIS A 492 6.49 13.16 -17.20
N TYR A 493 5.35 12.47 -17.26
CA TYR A 493 5.05 11.53 -18.33
C TYR A 493 5.00 12.26 -19.69
N LYS A 494 5.99 11.99 -20.54
CA LYS A 494 6.00 12.40 -21.96
C LYS A 494 5.26 11.35 -22.78
N LYS A 495 4.21 11.75 -23.48
CA LYS A 495 3.46 10.87 -24.40
C LYS A 495 4.44 10.29 -25.45
N PRO A 496 4.28 9.00 -25.85
CA PRO A 496 5.05 8.42 -26.94
C PRO A 496 4.91 9.26 -28.21
N LEU A 497 6.00 9.37 -28.97
CA LEU A 497 6.00 10.13 -30.22
C LEU A 497 5.00 9.50 -31.20
N VAL A 498 4.05 10.30 -31.68
CA VAL A 498 3.10 9.86 -32.72
C VAL A 498 3.90 9.43 -33.96
N PRO A 499 3.68 8.20 -34.49
CA PRO A 499 4.32 7.71 -35.70
C PRO A 499 4.17 8.70 -36.85
N LYS A 500 5.22 8.87 -37.67
CA LYS A 500 5.19 9.84 -38.79
C LYS A 500 3.98 9.64 -39.72
N SER A 501 3.52 8.40 -39.88
CA SER A 501 2.35 8.00 -40.67
C SER A 501 1.00 8.47 -40.13
N GLU A 502 0.94 8.89 -38.86
CA GLU A 502 -0.29 9.33 -38.18
C GLU A 502 -0.29 10.83 -37.85
N ARG A 503 0.84 11.51 -38.06
CA ARG A 503 0.94 12.97 -37.90
C ARG A 503 0.06 13.66 -38.94
N GLY A 504 -0.86 14.51 -38.50
CA GLY A 504 -1.74 15.30 -39.38
C GLY A 504 -3.08 14.65 -39.73
N LYS A 505 -3.38 13.43 -39.26
CA LYS A 505 -4.72 12.84 -39.37
C LYS A 505 -5.64 13.47 -38.32
N VAL A 506 -6.83 13.92 -38.72
CA VAL A 506 -7.87 14.42 -37.81
C VAL A 506 -8.33 13.27 -36.92
N LYS A 507 -7.95 13.28 -35.64
CA LYS A 507 -8.44 12.31 -34.66
C LYS A 507 -9.93 12.57 -34.42
N LYS A 508 -10.78 11.61 -34.79
CA LYS A 508 -12.23 11.65 -34.56
C LYS A 508 -12.64 11.17 -33.17
N GLU A 509 -11.73 10.52 -32.46
CA GLU A 509 -11.98 9.95 -31.13
C GLU A 509 -11.31 10.78 -30.05
N PRO A 510 -11.96 10.95 -28.87
CA PRO A 510 -11.33 11.56 -27.71
C PRO A 510 -10.07 10.79 -27.33
N GLU A 511 -9.08 11.51 -26.76
CA GLU A 511 -7.85 10.83 -26.34
C GLU A 511 -8.18 9.76 -25.29
N PRO A 512 -7.59 8.55 -25.39
CA PRO A 512 -7.80 7.51 -24.40
C PRO A 512 -7.28 7.99 -23.05
N ASP A 513 -8.06 7.74 -22.00
CA ASP A 513 -7.67 8.02 -20.63
C ASP A 513 -6.39 7.25 -20.27
N LEU A 514 -5.59 7.85 -19.38
CA LEU A 514 -4.39 7.19 -18.87
C LEU A 514 -4.77 5.98 -18.03
N ASP A 515 -3.92 4.95 -18.07
CA ASP A 515 -4.07 3.76 -17.22
C ASP A 515 -4.26 4.17 -15.74
N PRO A 516 -5.31 3.68 -15.05
CA PRO A 516 -5.55 3.96 -13.63
C PRO A 516 -4.34 3.71 -12.74
N LYS A 517 -3.55 2.66 -13.02
CA LYS A 517 -2.32 2.36 -12.26
C LYS A 517 -1.28 3.46 -12.43
N LEU A 518 -1.13 3.99 -13.64
CA LEU A 518 -0.22 5.11 -13.91
C LEU A 518 -0.67 6.39 -13.19
N LEU A 519 -1.99 6.66 -13.12
CA LEU A 519 -2.52 7.81 -12.40
C LEU A 519 -2.23 7.73 -10.90
N GLU A 520 -2.38 6.54 -10.30
CA GLU A 520 -2.02 6.27 -8.91
C GLU A 520 -0.50 6.46 -8.68
N ASP A 521 0.33 5.87 -9.54
CA ASP A 521 1.79 6.05 -9.49
C ASP A 521 2.22 7.52 -9.59
N MET A 522 1.53 8.31 -10.42
CA MET A 522 1.76 9.75 -10.55
C MET A 522 1.35 10.51 -9.29
N LYS A 523 0.26 10.12 -8.62
CA LYS A 523 -0.17 10.70 -7.35
C LYS A 523 0.87 10.44 -6.26
N ASP A 524 1.29 9.19 -6.10
CA ASP A 524 2.29 8.78 -5.13
C ASP A 524 3.65 9.45 -5.38
N SER A 525 4.06 9.53 -6.65
CA SER A 525 5.31 10.19 -7.03
C SER A 525 5.27 11.70 -6.77
N ARG A 526 4.13 12.38 -6.96
CA ARG A 526 3.98 13.79 -6.58
C ARG A 526 4.18 14.00 -5.08
N ALA A 527 3.53 13.18 -4.26
CA ALA A 527 3.66 13.26 -2.80
C ALA A 527 5.12 13.05 -2.36
N ALA A 528 5.80 12.03 -2.91
CA ALA A 528 7.21 11.78 -2.64
C ALA A 528 8.10 12.98 -3.02
N MET A 529 7.91 13.55 -4.22
CA MET A 529 8.67 14.73 -4.65
C MET A 529 8.44 15.95 -3.75
N ILE A 530 7.20 16.18 -3.29
CA ILE A 530 6.87 17.27 -2.35
C ILE A 530 7.66 17.09 -1.05
N SER A 531 7.64 15.90 -0.45
CA SER A 531 8.40 15.62 0.76
C SER A 531 9.92 15.78 0.57
N ILE A 532 10.47 15.31 -0.55
CA ILE A 532 11.89 15.48 -0.89
C ILE A 532 12.25 16.97 -1.03
N CYS A 533 11.40 17.76 -1.68
CA CYS A 533 11.62 19.20 -1.79
C CYS A 533 11.66 19.85 -0.40
N ASN A 534 10.77 19.47 0.52
CA ASN A 534 10.77 19.98 1.90
C ASN A 534 12.06 19.62 2.65
N ILE A 535 12.56 18.39 2.50
CA ILE A 535 13.85 17.98 3.06
C ILE A 535 14.98 18.85 2.51
N PHE A 536 15.05 19.04 1.19
CA PHE A 536 16.07 19.89 0.58
C PHE A 536 15.95 21.36 0.98
N MET A 537 14.74 21.90 1.17
CA MET A 537 14.55 23.26 1.67
C MET A 537 15.12 23.41 3.08
N ASN A 538 14.84 22.44 3.97
CA ASN A 538 15.41 22.42 5.32
C ASN A 538 16.95 22.39 5.29
N ILE A 539 17.55 21.53 4.47
CA ILE A 539 19.02 21.45 4.33
C ILE A 539 19.58 22.76 3.74
N THR A 540 18.93 23.33 2.72
CA THR A 540 19.36 24.58 2.06
C THR A 540 19.38 25.78 3.01
N VAL A 541 18.41 25.85 3.92
CA VAL A 541 18.32 26.91 4.91
C VAL A 541 19.30 26.67 6.07
N LEU A 542 19.35 25.45 6.60
CA LEU A 542 20.08 25.15 7.84
C LEU A 542 21.58 24.86 7.62
N GLU A 543 21.98 24.43 6.42
CA GLU A 543 23.37 24.12 6.05
C GLU A 543 23.86 25.02 4.90
N ALA A 544 23.49 26.31 4.96
CA ALA A 544 23.72 27.31 3.92
C ALA A 544 25.14 27.29 3.31
N LYS A 545 26.18 27.20 4.14
CA LYS A 545 27.58 27.21 3.70
C LYS A 545 27.95 25.95 2.91
N MET A 546 27.54 24.77 3.40
CA MET A 546 27.75 23.51 2.69
C MET A 546 27.04 23.54 1.34
N VAL A 547 25.80 24.03 1.34
CA VAL A 547 25.00 24.15 0.12
C VAL A 547 25.64 25.12 -0.86
N GLU A 548 26.11 26.30 -0.44
CA GLU A 548 26.84 27.26 -1.29
C GLU A 548 28.01 26.62 -2.03
N GLU A 549 28.77 25.74 -1.38
CA GLU A 549 29.97 25.12 -1.95
C GLU A 549 29.68 23.84 -2.77
N SER A 550 28.57 23.16 -2.51
CA SER A 550 28.26 21.83 -3.06
C SER A 550 27.94 21.80 -4.57
N ALA A 551 28.50 20.80 -5.27
CA ALA A 551 28.21 20.52 -6.67
C ALA A 551 26.86 19.79 -6.87
N LEU A 552 26.43 18.99 -5.89
CA LEU A 552 25.14 18.31 -5.93
C LEU A 552 24.00 19.33 -5.92
N PHE A 553 24.03 20.30 -5.01
CA PHE A 553 23.01 21.35 -4.92
C PHE A 553 23.02 22.27 -6.14
N ALA A 554 24.17 22.51 -6.78
CA ALA A 554 24.23 23.17 -8.07
C ALA A 554 23.57 22.34 -9.20
N THR A 555 23.68 21.01 -9.14
CA THR A 555 23.01 20.10 -10.07
C THR A 555 21.51 20.06 -9.84
N LEU A 556 21.07 20.01 -8.57
CA LEU A 556 19.66 20.13 -8.18
C LEU A 556 19.06 21.46 -8.65
N LEU A 557 19.77 22.59 -8.50
CA LEU A 557 19.33 23.88 -9.00
C LEU A 557 19.14 23.87 -10.53
N LYS A 558 20.10 23.31 -11.28
CA LYS A 558 19.96 23.14 -12.73
C LYS A 558 18.81 22.21 -13.11
N PHE A 559 18.60 21.15 -12.34
CA PHE A 559 17.45 20.27 -12.54
C PHE A 559 16.15 21.07 -12.43
N ILE A 560 15.99 21.87 -11.37
CA ILE A 560 14.80 22.71 -11.15
C ILE A 560 14.61 23.71 -12.31
N PHE A 561 15.67 24.41 -12.72
CA PHE A 561 15.59 25.40 -13.80
C PHE A 561 15.08 24.81 -15.12
N ASN A 562 15.50 23.58 -15.44
CA ASN A 562 15.09 22.92 -16.67
C ASN A 562 13.68 22.32 -16.58
N ASN A 563 13.28 21.83 -15.41
CA ASN A 563 12.13 20.95 -15.28
C ASN A 563 10.86 21.66 -14.79
N VAL A 564 10.95 22.65 -13.89
CA VAL A 564 9.77 23.39 -13.40
C VAL A 564 9.00 24.05 -14.55
N PRO A 565 9.63 24.72 -15.53
CA PRO A 565 8.93 25.30 -16.67
C PRO A 565 8.28 24.26 -17.62
N GLU A 566 8.66 22.98 -17.53
CA GLU A 566 8.04 21.88 -18.29
C GLU A 566 6.88 21.22 -17.54
N LEU A 567 6.72 21.51 -16.24
CA LEU A 567 5.63 20.95 -15.44
C LEU A 567 4.29 21.51 -15.92
N LYS A 568 3.36 20.62 -16.28
CA LYS A 568 2.02 21.03 -16.73
C LYS A 568 1.32 21.80 -15.63
N ASN A 569 0.75 22.96 -15.98
CA ASN A 569 -0.08 23.76 -15.09
C ASN A 569 -1.47 23.12 -14.93
N THR A 570 -1.56 22.13 -14.05
CA THR A 570 -2.80 21.46 -13.63
C THR A 570 -2.95 21.63 -12.13
N GLN A 571 -4.20 21.61 -11.63
CA GLN A 571 -4.44 21.71 -10.17
C GLN A 571 -3.68 20.66 -9.36
N ASP A 572 -3.56 19.45 -9.91
CA ASP A 572 -2.80 18.34 -9.32
C ASP A 572 -1.30 18.64 -9.12
N ASN A 573 -0.71 19.48 -9.97
CA ASN A 573 0.71 19.79 -9.90
C ASN A 573 0.99 21.05 -9.08
N LEU A 574 -0.03 21.77 -8.61
CA LEU A 574 0.14 23.10 -8.02
C LEU A 574 1.04 23.09 -6.79
N VAL A 575 0.84 22.13 -5.88
CA VAL A 575 1.67 21.98 -4.67
C VAL A 575 3.13 21.71 -5.06
N LEU A 576 3.36 20.67 -5.87
CA LEU A 576 4.71 20.34 -6.36
C LEU A 576 5.38 21.52 -7.10
N HIS A 577 4.61 22.28 -7.86
CA HIS A 577 5.09 23.48 -8.55
C HIS A 577 5.59 24.52 -7.55
N GLY A 578 4.81 24.80 -6.50
CA GLY A 578 5.22 25.67 -5.40
C GLY A 578 6.47 25.18 -4.69
N ASN A 579 6.54 23.89 -4.33
CA ASN A 579 7.71 23.32 -3.66
C ASN A 579 9.00 23.44 -4.50
N LEU A 580 8.95 23.09 -5.79
CA LEU A 580 10.13 23.19 -6.66
C LEU A 580 10.50 24.66 -6.95
N ALA A 581 9.52 25.55 -7.11
CA ALA A 581 9.75 26.98 -7.31
C ALA A 581 10.40 27.63 -6.07
N VAL A 582 9.93 27.33 -4.87
CA VAL A 582 10.50 27.91 -3.64
C VAL A 582 11.88 27.31 -3.34
N LEU A 583 12.05 26.00 -3.49
CA LEU A 583 13.36 25.36 -3.37
C LEU A 583 14.37 25.94 -4.36
N GLY A 584 13.96 26.17 -5.61
CA GLY A 584 14.81 26.81 -6.61
C GLY A 584 15.23 28.22 -6.23
N LEU A 585 14.36 29.02 -5.61
CA LEU A 585 14.69 30.37 -5.13
C LEU A 585 15.70 30.33 -3.98
N LEU A 586 15.51 29.41 -3.04
CA LEU A 586 16.43 29.22 -1.91
C LEU A 586 17.82 28.80 -2.40
N LEU A 587 17.88 27.85 -3.33
CA LEU A 587 19.13 27.40 -3.93
C LEU A 587 19.78 28.50 -4.78
N LEU A 588 19.00 29.25 -5.55
CA LEU A 588 19.47 30.40 -6.32
C LEU A 588 20.09 31.46 -5.40
N LYS A 589 19.46 31.75 -4.26
CA LYS A 589 20.00 32.64 -3.23
C LYS A 589 21.36 32.15 -2.72
N GLN A 590 21.48 30.87 -2.35
CA GLN A 590 22.75 30.33 -1.83
C GLN A 590 23.83 30.22 -2.91
N GLN A 591 23.47 29.94 -4.16
CA GLN A 591 24.40 29.73 -5.28
C GLN A 591 24.60 30.99 -6.14
N ALA A 592 24.11 32.15 -5.70
CA ALA A 592 24.07 33.38 -6.51
C ALA A 592 25.44 33.74 -7.14
N LYS A 593 26.54 33.50 -6.43
CA LYS A 593 27.92 33.76 -6.92
C LYS A 593 28.31 32.94 -8.16
N LYS A 594 27.66 31.80 -8.41
CA LYS A 594 27.95 30.90 -9.53
C LYS A 594 27.03 31.13 -10.74
N VAL A 595 26.06 32.04 -10.61
CA VAL A 595 25.05 32.29 -11.62
C VAL A 595 25.56 33.26 -12.68
N LYS A 596 25.23 32.98 -13.94
CA LYS A 596 25.62 33.81 -15.10
C LYS A 596 24.37 34.48 -15.70
N LYS A 597 24.47 35.78 -16.01
CA LYS A 597 23.37 36.56 -16.63
C LYS A 597 22.85 35.97 -17.95
N ASN A 598 23.70 35.23 -18.68
CA ASN A 598 23.35 34.70 -20.01
C ASN A 598 22.70 33.30 -19.96
N ASP A 599 22.34 32.79 -18.78
CA ASP A 599 21.69 31.49 -18.66
C ASP A 599 20.17 31.62 -18.86
N PHE A 600 19.72 31.30 -20.08
CA PHE A 600 18.30 31.36 -20.47
C PHE A 600 17.40 30.41 -19.67
N THR A 601 17.94 29.37 -19.05
CA THR A 601 17.14 28.44 -18.22
C THR A 601 16.60 29.13 -16.97
N ILE A 602 17.38 30.07 -16.42
CA ILE A 602 16.98 30.90 -15.27
C ILE A 602 15.81 31.79 -15.62
N CYS A 603 15.78 32.34 -16.84
CA CYS A 603 14.71 33.23 -17.30
C CYS A 603 13.35 32.50 -17.27
N ARG A 604 13.28 31.31 -17.90
CA ARG A 604 12.05 30.51 -17.95
C ARG A 604 11.60 30.08 -16.55
N TYR A 605 12.56 29.70 -15.72
CA TYR A 605 12.31 29.34 -14.33
C TYR A 605 11.74 30.52 -13.53
N ILE A 606 12.39 31.68 -13.54
CA ILE A 606 11.93 32.87 -12.83
C ILE A 606 10.55 33.30 -13.30
N GLN A 607 10.27 33.30 -14.61
CA GLN A 607 8.93 33.60 -15.13
C GLN A 607 7.86 32.65 -14.59
N THR A 608 8.20 31.36 -14.46
CA THR A 608 7.31 30.34 -13.93
C THR A 608 7.06 30.54 -12.44
N THR A 609 8.11 30.84 -11.67
CA THR A 609 8.03 31.17 -10.24
C THR A 609 7.26 32.48 -9.99
N ILE A 610 7.45 33.50 -10.82
CA ILE A 610 6.69 34.76 -10.75
C ILE A 610 5.20 34.47 -10.93
N ARG A 611 4.81 33.68 -11.94
CA ARG A 611 3.41 33.28 -12.11
C ARG A 611 2.85 32.57 -10.89
N PHE A 612 3.61 31.62 -10.33
CA PHE A 612 3.18 30.93 -9.11
C PHE A 612 2.89 31.89 -7.94
N LEU A 613 3.74 32.91 -7.74
CA LEU A 613 3.56 33.89 -6.68
C LEU A 613 2.46 34.92 -7.00
N TRP A 614 2.34 35.32 -8.25
CA TRP A 614 1.34 36.29 -8.72
C TRP A 614 -0.08 35.70 -8.66
N ASP A 615 -0.30 34.53 -9.26
CA ASP A 615 -1.63 33.96 -9.47
C ASP A 615 -2.32 33.51 -8.15
N ALA A 616 -1.61 33.52 -7.03
CA ALA A 616 -2.12 33.08 -5.73
C ALA A 616 -3.25 33.95 -5.17
N TYR A 617 -3.26 35.24 -5.49
CA TYR A 617 -4.25 36.19 -4.99
C TYR A 617 -4.97 36.91 -6.13
N ASN A 618 -6.28 37.09 -5.98
CA ASN A 618 -7.12 37.80 -6.94
C ASN A 618 -8.18 38.63 -6.21
N VAL A 619 -8.40 39.87 -6.66
CA VAL A 619 -9.43 40.77 -6.11
C VAL A 619 -10.76 40.59 -6.84
N ASP A 620 -10.71 40.29 -8.13
CA ASP A 620 -11.89 40.19 -8.99
C ASP A 620 -12.73 38.94 -8.66
N GLU A 621 -12.13 37.94 -8.00
CA GLU A 621 -12.80 36.73 -7.50
C GLU A 621 -13.50 36.92 -6.13
N SER A 622 -13.37 38.10 -5.52
CA SER A 622 -14.11 38.43 -4.30
C SER A 622 -15.56 38.83 -4.60
N THR A 623 -16.48 38.56 -3.67
CA THR A 623 -17.90 38.89 -3.84
C THR A 623 -18.19 40.39 -3.97
N ASN A 624 -17.30 41.24 -3.48
CA ASN A 624 -17.41 42.69 -3.53
C ASN A 624 -16.42 43.36 -4.50
N SER A 625 -15.62 42.55 -5.22
CA SER A 625 -14.54 43.00 -6.12
C SER A 625 -13.60 44.05 -5.50
N ALA A 626 -13.46 44.04 -4.18
CA ALA A 626 -12.71 45.04 -3.41
C ALA A 626 -11.94 44.42 -2.23
N THR A 627 -11.95 43.10 -2.09
CA THR A 627 -11.23 42.36 -1.04
C THR A 627 -10.25 41.41 -1.70
N LEU A 628 -9.01 41.39 -1.21
CA LEU A 628 -8.03 40.43 -1.70
C LEU A 628 -8.37 39.04 -1.19
N VAL A 629 -8.61 38.09 -2.10
CA VAL A 629 -8.88 36.70 -1.75
C VAL A 629 -7.89 35.77 -2.44
N VAL A 630 -7.71 34.57 -1.88
CA VAL A 630 -6.93 33.51 -2.53
C VAL A 630 -7.68 33.06 -3.77
N ALA A 631 -6.97 32.96 -4.90
CA ALA A 631 -7.55 32.56 -6.17
C ALA A 631 -8.17 31.15 -6.09
N MET A 632 -9.26 30.92 -6.82
CA MET A 632 -10.00 29.64 -6.80
C MET A 632 -9.14 28.45 -7.19
N THR A 633 -8.15 28.64 -8.07
CA THR A 633 -7.17 27.63 -8.45
C THR A 633 -6.26 27.20 -7.30
N TYR A 634 -5.97 28.10 -6.35
CA TYR A 634 -5.13 27.86 -5.17
C TYR A 634 -5.95 27.45 -3.94
N LYS A 635 -7.21 27.86 -3.87
CA LYS A 635 -8.06 27.74 -2.67
C LYS A 635 -8.12 26.33 -2.09
N LYS A 636 -8.17 25.29 -2.94
CA LYS A 636 -8.20 23.89 -2.50
C LYS A 636 -6.94 23.48 -1.73
N TYR A 637 -5.78 23.99 -2.13
CA TYR A 637 -4.46 23.60 -1.60
C TYR A 637 -3.80 24.71 -0.78
N TRP A 638 -4.54 25.78 -0.44
CA TRP A 638 -3.94 26.98 0.16
C TRP A 638 -3.27 26.72 1.51
N PHE A 639 -3.82 25.82 2.33
CA PHE A 639 -3.20 25.46 3.61
C PHE A 639 -1.82 24.80 3.44
N GLU A 640 -1.60 24.07 2.35
CA GLU A 640 -0.29 23.50 2.02
C GLU A 640 0.64 24.54 1.37
N LEU A 641 0.08 25.53 0.67
CA LEU A 641 0.82 26.50 -0.14
C LEU A 641 1.15 27.81 0.58
N MET A 642 0.41 28.20 1.61
CA MET A 642 0.49 29.54 2.19
C MET A 642 1.89 29.86 2.73
N GLU A 643 2.49 28.95 3.49
CA GLU A 643 3.84 29.11 4.03
C GLU A 643 4.89 29.11 2.90
N LEU A 644 4.69 28.27 1.87
CA LEU A 644 5.54 28.26 0.68
C LEU A 644 5.46 29.58 -0.09
N TRP A 645 4.27 30.17 -0.22
CA TRP A 645 4.07 31.45 -0.88
C TRP A 645 4.80 32.57 -0.14
N PHE A 646 4.66 32.65 1.19
CA PHE A 646 5.36 33.65 2.01
C PHE A 646 6.88 33.48 1.93
N LEU A 647 7.37 32.24 2.05
CA LEU A 647 8.79 31.94 1.91
C LEU A 647 9.31 32.28 0.50
N GLY A 648 8.49 32.04 -0.53
CA GLY A 648 8.78 32.38 -1.92
C GLY A 648 8.89 33.89 -2.13
N MET A 649 7.94 34.68 -1.64
CA MET A 649 7.97 36.15 -1.70
C MET A 649 9.22 36.71 -1.00
N GLN A 650 9.48 36.27 0.24
CA GLN A 650 10.65 36.70 1.01
C GLN A 650 11.98 36.33 0.31
N THR A 651 12.05 35.11 -0.22
CA THR A 651 13.27 34.63 -0.88
C THR A 651 13.49 35.34 -2.22
N MET A 652 12.42 35.65 -2.96
CA MET A 652 12.49 36.44 -4.18
C MET A 652 13.07 37.84 -3.90
N SER A 653 12.60 38.55 -2.86
CA SER A 653 13.17 39.84 -2.44
C SER A 653 14.68 39.73 -2.17
N ALA A 654 15.09 38.69 -1.43
CA ALA A 654 16.51 38.44 -1.15
C ALA A 654 17.33 38.11 -2.41
N VAL A 655 16.74 37.38 -3.38
CA VAL A 655 17.38 37.07 -4.66
C VAL A 655 17.58 38.34 -5.49
N LEU A 656 16.64 39.28 -5.49
CA LEU A 656 16.77 40.55 -6.21
C LEU A 656 18.00 41.36 -5.74
N ALA A 657 18.29 41.34 -4.45
CA ALA A 657 19.48 42.00 -3.90
C ALA A 657 20.79 41.35 -4.34
N LEU A 658 20.81 40.02 -4.53
CA LEU A 658 22.01 39.25 -4.89
C LEU A 658 22.20 39.11 -6.40
N VAL A 659 21.11 39.13 -7.16
CA VAL A 659 21.08 38.91 -8.60
C VAL A 659 20.21 39.99 -9.26
N PRO A 660 20.66 41.27 -9.30
CA PRO A 660 19.79 42.40 -9.62
C PRO A 660 19.18 42.39 -11.01
N TRP A 661 19.82 41.74 -11.99
CA TRP A 661 19.28 41.62 -13.36
C TRP A 661 17.99 40.78 -13.43
N ILE A 662 17.64 40.03 -12.37
CA ILE A 662 16.34 39.35 -12.29
C ILE A 662 15.17 40.34 -12.22
N SER A 663 15.41 41.56 -11.71
CA SER A 663 14.41 42.63 -11.70
C SER A 663 13.89 42.97 -13.11
N GLU A 664 14.71 42.79 -14.16
CA GLU A 664 14.32 43.00 -15.55
C GLU A 664 13.09 42.13 -15.90
N PHE A 665 13.01 40.88 -15.42
CA PHE A 665 11.87 40.00 -15.69
C PHE A 665 10.62 40.36 -14.91
N ALA A 666 10.76 40.89 -13.69
CA ALA A 666 9.60 41.33 -12.90
C ALA A 666 8.90 42.52 -13.58
N ILE A 667 9.67 43.38 -14.26
CA ILE A 667 9.14 44.46 -15.09
C ILE A 667 8.58 43.92 -16.41
N GLU A 668 9.36 43.14 -17.17
CA GLU A 668 8.92 42.62 -18.48
C GLU A 668 7.69 41.71 -18.40
N SER A 669 7.50 41.00 -17.28
CA SER A 669 6.31 40.15 -17.06
C SER A 669 5.05 40.96 -16.71
N GLY A 670 5.21 42.22 -16.33
CA GLY A 670 4.14 43.08 -15.84
C GLY A 670 3.74 42.84 -14.39
N TRP A 671 4.55 42.10 -13.63
CA TRP A 671 4.20 41.70 -12.27
C TRP A 671 4.19 42.90 -11.31
N ALA A 672 5.15 43.81 -11.47
CA ALA A 672 5.30 44.98 -10.59
C ALA A 672 4.09 45.92 -10.66
N GLU A 673 3.69 46.31 -11.86
CA GLU A 673 2.49 47.10 -12.10
C GLU A 673 1.21 46.33 -11.80
N GLY A 674 1.16 45.03 -12.11
CA GLY A 674 0.02 44.17 -11.80
C GLY A 674 -0.28 44.10 -10.30
N ILE A 675 0.75 44.13 -9.44
CA ILE A 675 0.58 44.23 -7.98
C ILE A 675 -0.05 45.58 -7.60
N ILE A 676 0.42 46.69 -8.18
CA ILE A 676 -0.12 48.03 -7.88
C ILE A 676 -1.58 48.13 -8.31
N ASP A 677 -1.91 47.71 -9.54
CA ASP A 677 -3.27 47.73 -10.07
C ASP A 677 -4.22 46.89 -9.22
N MET A 678 -3.76 45.71 -8.81
CA MET A 678 -4.50 44.82 -7.91
C MET A 678 -4.73 45.49 -6.55
N LEU A 679 -3.69 46.01 -5.91
CA LEU A 679 -3.79 46.66 -4.60
C LEU A 679 -4.60 47.97 -4.65
N HIS A 680 -4.64 48.66 -5.78
CA HIS A 680 -5.45 49.86 -5.98
C HIS A 680 -6.95 49.55 -5.86
N LYS A 681 -7.39 48.37 -6.33
CA LYS A 681 -8.78 47.89 -6.18
C LYS A 681 -9.11 47.44 -4.75
N VAL A 682 -8.11 47.07 -3.94
CA VAL A 682 -8.33 46.57 -2.57
C VAL A 682 -8.77 47.70 -1.66
N LYS A 683 -9.88 47.49 -0.95
CA LYS A 683 -10.41 48.42 0.05
C LYS A 683 -9.39 48.67 1.16
N SER A 684 -9.18 49.94 1.51
CA SER A 684 -8.27 50.36 2.58
C SER A 684 -8.57 49.62 3.90
N GLY A 685 -7.53 49.06 4.51
CA GLY A 685 -7.62 48.32 5.78
C GLY A 685 -8.12 46.89 5.69
N SER A 686 -8.43 46.37 4.49
CA SER A 686 -8.87 44.97 4.31
C SER A 686 -7.73 43.99 3.99
N LEU A 687 -6.52 44.49 3.71
CA LEU A 687 -5.35 43.68 3.36
C LEU A 687 -4.77 42.98 4.61
N PRO A 688 -4.62 41.63 4.61
CA PRO A 688 -4.02 40.92 5.73
C PRO A 688 -2.59 41.40 6.03
N ALA A 689 -2.21 41.47 7.31
CA ALA A 689 -0.93 42.06 7.73
C ALA A 689 0.31 41.38 7.11
N ASN A 690 0.34 40.06 7.08
CA ASN A 690 1.46 39.30 6.50
C ASN A 690 1.55 39.51 4.99
N THR A 691 0.40 39.46 4.30
CA THR A 691 0.30 39.68 2.85
C THR A 691 0.72 41.10 2.47
N LYS A 692 0.29 42.09 3.26
CA LYS A 692 0.75 43.48 3.17
C LYS A 692 2.27 43.57 3.25
N SER A 693 2.86 42.98 4.30
CA SER A 693 4.31 43.05 4.51
C SER A 693 5.08 42.39 3.37
N ALA A 694 4.59 41.27 2.85
CA ALA A 694 5.22 40.56 1.74
C ALA A 694 5.25 41.40 0.45
N TYR A 695 4.13 42.06 0.10
CA TYR A 695 4.07 42.93 -1.07
C TYR A 695 4.90 44.20 -0.91
N GLU A 696 4.82 44.87 0.25
CA GLU A 696 5.61 46.08 0.51
C GLU A 696 7.11 45.76 0.44
N ASP A 697 7.56 44.68 1.09
CA ASP A 697 8.95 44.26 1.10
C ASP A 697 9.48 43.92 -0.30
N PHE A 698 8.69 43.18 -1.10
CA PHE A 698 9.04 42.84 -2.48
C PHE A 698 9.18 44.09 -3.36
N LEU A 699 8.19 45.00 -3.34
CA LEU A 699 8.23 46.22 -4.15
C LEU A 699 9.40 47.12 -3.74
N CYS A 700 9.67 47.21 -2.45
CA CYS A 700 10.82 47.95 -1.91
C CYS A 700 12.14 47.42 -2.47
N HIS A 701 12.38 46.11 -2.42
CA HIS A 701 13.59 45.49 -2.95
C HIS A 701 13.66 45.58 -4.48
N LEU A 702 12.52 45.53 -5.16
CA LEU A 702 12.47 45.66 -6.61
C LEU A 702 12.89 47.07 -7.06
N VAL A 703 12.45 48.11 -6.36
CA VAL A 703 12.87 49.51 -6.58
C VAL A 703 14.37 49.68 -6.35
N GLU A 704 14.92 49.08 -5.28
CA GLU A 704 16.37 49.13 -5.00
C GLU A 704 17.21 48.40 -6.05
N ALA A 705 16.72 47.26 -6.55
CA ALA A 705 17.42 46.47 -7.55
C ALA A 705 17.42 47.16 -8.93
N ASN A 706 16.39 47.95 -9.26
CA ASN A 706 16.25 48.59 -10.55
C ASN A 706 15.47 49.91 -10.52
N ASN A 707 16.19 51.01 -10.74
CA ASN A 707 15.63 52.37 -10.73
C ASN A 707 14.51 52.61 -11.76
N SER A 708 14.43 51.82 -12.85
CA SER A 708 13.36 51.98 -13.84
C SER A 708 11.98 51.62 -13.28
N VAL A 709 11.93 50.74 -12.27
CA VAL A 709 10.71 50.32 -11.57
C VAL A 709 9.99 51.52 -10.94
N THR A 710 10.74 52.48 -10.41
CA THR A 710 10.16 53.71 -9.82
C THR A 710 9.26 54.44 -10.80
N THR A 711 9.62 54.47 -12.09
CA THR A 711 8.80 55.12 -13.13
C THR A 711 7.53 54.33 -13.38
N VAL A 712 7.66 53.01 -13.56
CA VAL A 712 6.53 52.10 -13.79
C VAL A 712 5.50 52.16 -12.65
N LEU A 713 5.95 52.06 -11.40
CA LEU A 713 5.05 52.11 -10.24
C LEU A 713 4.34 53.48 -10.11
N LYS A 714 5.02 54.58 -10.47
CA LYS A 714 4.42 55.92 -10.46
C LYS A 714 3.35 56.09 -11.55
N GLU A 715 3.57 55.52 -12.73
CA GLU A 715 2.61 55.55 -13.84
C GLU A 715 1.30 54.81 -13.48
N HIS A 716 1.38 53.80 -12.61
CA HIS A 716 0.23 53.03 -12.10
C HIS A 716 -0.34 53.56 -10.77
N ASP A 717 -0.08 54.82 -10.42
CA ASP A 717 -0.61 55.48 -9.21
C ASP A 717 -0.27 54.75 -7.88
N ALA A 718 0.98 54.30 -7.74
CA ALA A 718 1.47 53.72 -6.48
C ALA A 718 1.33 54.66 -5.27
N LEU A 719 1.22 55.98 -5.48
CA LEU A 719 0.98 56.94 -4.39
C LEU A 719 -0.33 56.65 -3.64
N THR A 720 -1.41 56.39 -4.38
CA THR A 720 -2.71 56.04 -3.80
C THR A 720 -2.63 54.71 -3.05
N VAL A 721 -1.96 53.71 -3.63
CA VAL A 721 -1.74 52.40 -2.97
C VAL A 721 -0.97 52.56 -1.65
N CYS A 722 0.14 53.31 -1.65
CA CYS A 722 0.93 53.56 -0.45
C CYS A 722 0.12 54.24 0.66
N ARG A 723 -0.75 55.19 0.31
CA ARG A 723 -1.64 55.87 1.28
C ARG A 723 -2.74 54.95 1.81
N ASN A 724 -3.44 54.26 0.91
CA ASN A 724 -4.59 53.43 1.25
C ASN A 724 -4.20 52.26 2.17
N HIS A 725 -3.05 51.63 1.89
CA HIS A 725 -2.59 50.46 2.62
C HIS A 725 -1.47 50.77 3.62
N ARG A 726 -1.05 52.04 3.76
CA ARG A 726 0.04 52.50 4.64
C ARG A 726 1.36 51.79 4.34
N PHE A 727 1.77 51.76 3.07
CA PHE A 727 3.10 51.25 2.68
C PHE A 727 4.11 52.39 2.86
N MET A 728 4.55 52.57 4.10
CA MET A 728 5.38 53.71 4.49
C MET A 728 6.79 53.61 3.91
N GLU A 729 7.37 52.41 3.88
CA GLU A 729 8.73 52.20 3.40
C GLU A 729 8.77 52.37 1.87
N LEU A 730 7.80 51.78 1.17
CA LEU A 730 7.70 51.94 -0.28
C LEU A 730 7.42 53.40 -0.66
N GLY A 731 6.53 54.07 0.08
CA GLY A 731 6.23 55.49 -0.11
C GLY A 731 7.48 56.35 -0.01
N LYS A 732 8.29 56.13 1.04
CA LYS A 732 9.56 56.85 1.25
C LYS A 732 10.54 56.63 0.10
N ARG A 733 10.68 55.39 -0.38
CA ARG A 733 11.59 55.05 -1.50
C ARG A 733 11.16 55.66 -2.83
N LEU A 734 9.86 55.73 -3.10
CA LEU A 734 9.33 56.25 -4.36
C LEU A 734 9.26 57.79 -4.39
N PHE A 735 8.90 58.43 -3.27
CA PHE A 735 8.50 59.85 -3.25
C PHE A 735 9.34 60.73 -2.31
N GLY A 736 10.24 60.16 -1.51
CA GLY A 736 10.96 60.88 -0.45
C GLY A 736 10.16 60.96 0.85
N ASP A 737 10.70 61.70 1.83
CA ASP A 737 10.07 61.93 3.14
C ASP A 737 8.82 62.83 3.08
#